data_AF-A0AA88GQN6-F1
#
_entry.id   AF-A0AA88GQN6-F1
#
_cell.length_a   1.000
_cell.length_b   1.000
_cell.length_c   1.000
_cell.angle_alpha   90.00
_cell.angle_beta   90.00
_cell.angle_gamma   90.00
#
_symmetry.space_group_name_H-M   'P 1'
#
loop_
_entity.id
_entity.type
_entity.pdbx_description
1 polymer ?
#
loop_
_entity_poly.entity_id
_entity_poly.type
_entity_poly.pdbx_seq_one_letter_code
_entity_poly.pdbx_strand_id
1 'polypeptide(L)'
;MFSSKSEEYRRTSVVDQILMSRQSQKEQLSSLISSSTSSRYSTSPNNNFLSMMTSGSGDQTPPTNPESPFSMPLPINNEEYNAMMNEAAVSTSPTLNSNTLQFIGKQDENEEENVFVSIIKKSSQQNAIESICRLLETPQDLEKLADLKSNTQKQVEKLETQVSTLSSTQIEEADQAIQLMKRIRGDVREQLDERVENSIFGLMRDLGESNMQLIEHYDVVSEILLAHNNVRKTIEKLETLTILQDQIRRIKKKLSYENDKYVLSAHEDIIALEEIKDDALSEVKAKITRSDYNDIFEKFFNMIDDIRNRFEELVWLRLSDIEYVAENESEAIVRIARIIEKEENRDQRKQLEYEDKLEEAKRKKKQATGNKRFADQKNNDDSEEKLILKPKLRNMKEEFYKRMRQHVADKYNEAVHEAKGADDKIQGLNMLLSDKLNVGVTRYVVTCFPSSWNILQFFSQAYEEELIKFIQGLTQPKSPFYNSLSMGDKLKIVRWLEDYPSLVDEAIEKPYDFSTDRNRIIGDYIGTRSTFMIEYTGNTVAQDFKNFEEVPLNENARGFPYTAACVEVFTFINQQLDELLETGIDDIIPTSISGLNAALRYFIDASYQRFEEHITEIPLVVLCALMNNNTTSVDYLTVIEQRTEHLVAEDYNALREQFRRNGIKMAETVAEQVVMKDALTLMKDLFTDYWITVPEEKLEKEELIEYLKECPVYKIVELIFEPYMRDFEELLEIDFRDVLIEKLAELFIGGYLEKLLNSKIKFKEPKLAANQMKEDIRLIKRLFTAEVTIKVEEKEFNEPRMDTDDFNEYYEAMKSVFLHLKAKTPEDVMKNIKAMFDVYDDISIDLLYNLIALRDDFSKKERQEMEQKLEVMYSEYEDKVNPNAKLSIFGKIDKTPPNKRRKTKKSKNIMYSTSGSGMQNSSGNSSQNALSDSRSGGATSKNNPKYEVPEGAVNLSELLGDDKLDFSFEDDEDEDYQSD
;
A
#
# COMPACT_ATOMS: atom_id res chain seq x y z
N MET A 1 -1.86 31.68 -15.33
CA MET A 1 -0.40 31.49 -15.21
C MET A 1 -0.06 30.33 -16.12
N PHE A 2 0.52 30.46 -17.32
CA PHE A 2 1.42 31.47 -17.90
C PHE A 2 2.86 31.45 -17.33
N SER A 3 3.81 31.15 -18.24
CA SER A 3 5.28 31.35 -18.20
C SER A 3 6.18 30.52 -17.26
N SER A 4 7.42 30.14 -17.63
CA SER A 4 8.10 30.05 -18.96
C SER A 4 9.58 29.61 -18.86
N LYS A 5 10.18 29.17 -20.00
CA LYS A 5 11.63 29.14 -20.36
C LYS A 5 12.53 28.07 -19.70
N SER A 6 13.64 27.63 -20.31
CA SER A 6 14.38 28.05 -21.54
C SER A 6 14.99 26.80 -22.25
N GLU A 7 15.12 26.69 -23.59
CA GLU A 7 16.15 27.29 -24.49
C GLU A 7 17.60 26.85 -24.15
N GLU A 8 18.52 26.48 -25.07
CA GLU A 8 18.75 26.78 -26.52
C GLU A 8 19.45 25.57 -27.25
N TYR A 9 19.19 25.23 -28.53
CA TYR A 9 19.90 25.59 -29.80
C TYR A 9 21.34 24.99 -30.02
N ARG A 10 21.86 24.67 -31.24
CA ARG A 10 21.50 24.86 -32.69
C ARG A 10 22.07 23.68 -33.53
N ARG A 11 21.50 23.26 -34.68
CA ARG A 11 21.78 23.64 -36.11
C ARG A 11 23.26 23.68 -36.52
N THR A 12 23.71 23.39 -37.75
CA THR A 12 23.09 23.22 -39.09
C THR A 12 23.99 22.26 -39.92
N SER A 13 23.81 21.85 -41.20
CA SER A 13 22.99 22.29 -42.34
C SER A 13 22.70 21.12 -43.32
N VAL A 14 22.02 21.41 -44.45
CA VAL A 14 21.97 20.59 -45.68
C VAL A 14 22.71 21.35 -46.81
N VAL A 15 23.02 20.66 -47.91
CA VAL A 15 23.58 21.15 -49.19
C VAL A 15 25.09 21.46 -49.15
N ASP A 16 25.90 20.47 -49.52
CA ASP A 16 26.80 20.62 -50.68
C ASP A 16 27.23 19.25 -51.25
N GLN A 17 27.89 19.23 -52.41
CA GLN A 17 28.55 18.06 -53.03
C GLN A 17 27.68 16.89 -53.53
N ILE A 18 26.56 17.20 -54.20
CA ILE A 18 26.24 16.45 -55.42
C ILE A 18 27.15 17.01 -56.53
N LEU A 19 28.27 16.33 -56.85
CA LEU A 19 28.95 16.29 -58.17
C LEU A 19 30.41 15.81 -58.06
N MET A 20 30.64 14.50 -58.20
CA MET A 20 31.81 13.96 -58.90
C MET A 20 31.38 12.73 -59.72
N SER A 21 32.05 12.53 -60.86
CA SER A 21 32.10 11.33 -61.73
C SER A 21 31.60 10.03 -61.05
N ARG A 22 30.60 9.26 -61.53
CA ARG A 22 30.25 8.83 -62.91
C ARG A 22 31.40 8.10 -63.62
N GLN A 23 31.11 6.95 -64.23
CA GLN A 23 32.04 5.88 -64.70
C GLN A 23 32.39 4.88 -63.57
N SER A 24 32.38 3.56 -63.79
CA SER A 24 32.18 2.81 -65.05
C SER A 24 31.34 1.53 -64.87
N GLN A 25 30.75 1.08 -65.99
CA GLN A 25 30.50 -0.33 -66.33
C GLN A 25 31.71 -1.20 -65.93
N LYS A 26 31.55 -2.47 -65.54
CA LYS A 26 30.84 -3.54 -66.28
C LYS A 26 29.93 -4.36 -65.35
N GLU A 27 28.69 -4.66 -65.75
CA GLU A 27 28.30 -5.76 -66.66
C GLU A 27 28.65 -7.12 -66.05
N GLN A 28 27.66 -7.87 -65.56
CA GLN A 28 26.71 -8.70 -66.33
C GLN A 28 27.36 -9.97 -66.89
N LEU A 29 26.66 -11.09 -66.69
CA LEU A 29 26.91 -12.41 -67.30
C LEU A 29 28.21 -13.05 -66.78
N SER A 30 28.36 -14.37 -66.77
CA SER A 30 27.67 -15.41 -67.54
C SER A 30 27.26 -16.57 -66.61
N SER A 31 25.96 -16.78 -66.43
CA SER A 31 25.17 -17.88 -67.04
C SER A 31 25.43 -19.26 -66.40
N LEU A 32 24.44 -19.93 -65.80
CA LEU A 32 23.43 -20.72 -66.53
C LEU A 32 24.02 -21.58 -67.67
N ILE A 33 24.33 -22.85 -67.37
CA ILE A 33 24.25 -24.02 -68.28
C ILE A 33 24.62 -25.27 -67.46
N SER A 34 23.99 -26.44 -67.60
CA SER A 34 22.63 -26.78 -68.07
C SER A 34 22.35 -28.24 -67.61
N SER A 35 21.17 -28.58 -67.07
CA SER A 35 20.00 -29.14 -67.80
C SER A 35 20.03 -30.65 -68.06
N SER A 36 18.95 -31.18 -68.67
CA SER A 36 18.62 -32.59 -68.99
C SER A 36 18.13 -33.47 -67.81
N THR A 37 17.11 -34.32 -67.94
CA THR A 37 16.01 -34.46 -68.95
C THR A 37 14.85 -35.23 -68.25
N SER A 38 13.56 -34.96 -68.46
CA SER A 38 12.69 -35.36 -69.60
C SER A 38 12.73 -36.86 -69.94
N SER A 39 11.64 -37.58 -70.22
CA SER A 39 10.19 -37.25 -70.23
C SER A 39 9.31 -38.48 -70.58
N ARG A 40 7.97 -38.30 -70.55
CA ARG A 40 6.89 -38.99 -71.32
C ARG A 40 6.04 -40.08 -70.65
N TYR A 41 4.81 -40.14 -71.18
CA TYR A 41 3.78 -41.20 -71.15
C TYR A 41 3.10 -41.47 -69.77
N SER A 42 1.78 -41.70 -69.70
CA SER A 42 0.71 -41.55 -70.72
C SER A 42 -0.71 -41.62 -70.12
N THR A 43 -1.69 -41.03 -70.84
CA THR A 43 -3.11 -41.48 -70.98
C THR A 43 -3.99 -41.78 -69.74
N SER A 44 -5.09 -41.01 -69.59
CA SER A 44 -6.52 -41.43 -69.73
C SER A 44 -7.08 -42.66 -68.97
N PRO A 45 -8.43 -42.88 -68.88
CA PRO A 45 -9.55 -42.21 -69.58
C PRO A 45 -10.80 -41.83 -68.72
N ASN A 46 -11.78 -41.20 -69.40
CA ASN A 46 -13.24 -41.26 -69.12
C ASN A 46 -13.79 -40.54 -67.86
N ASN A 47 -15.07 -40.14 -67.80
CA ASN A 47 -16.24 -40.51 -68.63
C ASN A 47 -17.32 -39.40 -68.70
N ASN A 48 -17.91 -39.16 -69.88
CA ASN A 48 -19.26 -38.58 -70.14
C ASN A 48 -19.62 -37.19 -69.53
N PHE A 49 -20.45 -36.31 -70.11
CA PHE A 49 -21.32 -36.27 -71.30
C PHE A 49 -21.59 -34.77 -71.61
N LEU A 50 -22.16 -34.29 -72.72
CA LEU A 50 -22.81 -34.84 -73.91
C LEU A 50 -22.53 -33.90 -75.12
N SER A 51 -23.22 -34.05 -76.26
CA SER A 51 -23.12 -33.21 -77.47
C SER A 51 -24.48 -32.63 -77.87
N MET A 52 -24.49 -31.47 -78.55
CA MET A 52 -25.47 -31.26 -79.64
C MET A 52 -25.03 -30.25 -80.72
N MET A 53 -24.84 -30.77 -81.94
CA MET A 53 -25.19 -30.23 -83.28
C MET A 53 -24.63 -28.86 -83.74
N THR A 54 -23.92 -28.71 -84.89
CA THR A 54 -24.23 -29.00 -86.32
C THR A 54 -25.38 -28.13 -86.90
N SER A 55 -25.36 -27.60 -88.14
CA SER A 55 -24.41 -27.62 -89.29
C SER A 55 -24.92 -26.71 -90.43
N GLY A 56 -24.09 -26.42 -91.45
CA GLY A 56 -24.51 -25.83 -92.75
C GLY A 56 -23.76 -24.54 -93.09
N SER A 57 -22.93 -24.36 -94.15
CA SER A 57 -22.55 -25.09 -95.39
C SER A 57 -23.29 -24.75 -96.70
N GLY A 58 -22.54 -24.22 -97.69
CA GLY A 58 -22.94 -24.03 -99.09
C GLY A 58 -23.27 -22.56 -99.45
N ASP A 59 -23.19 -22.09 -100.70
CA ASP A 59 -22.59 -22.58 -101.97
C ASP A 59 -22.69 -21.37 -102.97
N GLN A 60 -21.79 -20.97 -103.88
CA GLN A 60 -21.32 -21.58 -105.14
C GLN A 60 -20.14 -20.77 -105.78
N THR A 61 -19.68 -21.14 -106.98
CA THR A 61 -18.36 -20.78 -107.56
C THR A 61 -18.43 -20.18 -109.01
N PRO A 62 -17.42 -20.35 -109.92
CA PRO A 62 -16.50 -19.28 -110.36
C PRO A 62 -16.76 -18.91 -111.86
N PRO A 63 -15.81 -18.64 -112.81
CA PRO A 63 -14.38 -19.00 -112.98
C PRO A 63 -13.45 -17.76 -112.70
N THR A 64 -12.18 -17.58 -113.09
CA THR A 64 -11.26 -18.15 -114.11
C THR A 64 -9.79 -18.23 -113.61
N ASN A 65 -8.89 -18.76 -114.45
CA ASN A 65 -7.40 -18.73 -114.32
C ASN A 65 -6.82 -18.51 -115.76
N PRO A 66 -5.49 -18.29 -116.03
CA PRO A 66 -4.31 -18.99 -115.49
C PRO A 66 -3.19 -17.99 -115.04
N GLU A 67 -1.88 -18.28 -114.86
CA GLU A 67 -1.01 -19.43 -115.21
C GLU A 67 0.26 -19.50 -114.31
N SER A 68 1.07 -20.56 -114.44
CA SER A 68 2.37 -20.76 -113.77
C SER A 68 3.19 -21.88 -114.46
N PRO A 69 4.54 -21.88 -114.37
CA PRO A 69 5.30 -23.10 -114.61
C PRO A 69 6.43 -23.45 -113.59
N PHE A 70 6.22 -24.55 -112.84
CA PHE A 70 7.18 -25.63 -112.51
C PHE A 70 8.48 -25.35 -111.68
N SER A 71 9.09 -26.29 -110.93
CA SER A 71 8.92 -27.77 -110.79
C SER A 71 9.31 -28.34 -109.39
N MET A 72 8.91 -29.60 -109.14
CA MET A 72 9.23 -30.50 -107.98
C MET A 72 10.43 -31.45 -108.30
N PRO A 73 10.90 -32.46 -107.48
CA PRO A 73 10.24 -33.22 -106.39
C PRO A 73 11.09 -33.67 -105.15
N LEU A 74 10.48 -34.50 -104.28
CA LEU A 74 11.04 -35.27 -103.14
C LEU A 74 11.78 -36.56 -103.58
N PRO A 75 12.66 -37.18 -102.74
CA PRO A 75 12.32 -38.46 -102.04
C PRO A 75 13.06 -38.71 -100.66
N ILE A 76 12.46 -39.22 -99.56
CA ILE A 76 12.15 -40.62 -99.10
C ILE A 76 13.19 -41.29 -98.13
N ASN A 77 12.68 -41.99 -97.08
CA ASN A 77 13.29 -43.01 -96.17
C ASN A 77 14.32 -42.57 -95.09
N ASN A 78 14.07 -42.81 -93.78
CA ASN A 78 14.18 -44.03 -92.94
C ASN A 78 15.63 -44.26 -92.42
N GLU A 79 15.89 -44.09 -91.12
CA GLU A 79 15.70 -45.02 -89.98
C GLU A 79 16.89 -45.98 -89.76
N GLU A 80 17.24 -46.16 -88.48
CA GLU A 80 18.15 -47.16 -87.88
C GLU A 80 19.53 -47.45 -88.53
N TYR A 81 20.60 -46.98 -87.87
CA TYR A 81 21.58 -47.87 -87.21
C TYR A 81 22.39 -47.05 -86.20
N ASN A 82 21.99 -46.98 -84.92
CA ASN A 82 22.29 -47.91 -83.83
C ASN A 82 23.79 -48.11 -83.49
N ALA A 83 24.13 -47.69 -82.26
CA ALA A 83 25.21 -48.16 -81.38
C ALA A 83 26.69 -48.15 -81.83
N MET A 84 27.51 -47.35 -81.13
CA MET A 84 28.61 -47.88 -80.29
C MET A 84 29.17 -46.81 -79.31
N MET A 85 29.46 -47.26 -78.08
CA MET A 85 30.03 -46.53 -76.90
C MET A 85 29.12 -45.41 -76.30
N ASN A 86 28.74 -45.38 -75.00
CA ASN A 86 29.41 -45.65 -73.70
C ASN A 86 30.49 -44.60 -73.33
N GLU A 87 30.66 -44.12 -72.09
CA GLU A 87 30.11 -44.45 -70.74
C GLU A 87 30.31 -43.23 -69.76
N ALA A 88 29.95 -43.14 -68.47
CA ALA A 88 29.41 -44.04 -67.40
C ALA A 88 28.74 -43.23 -66.25
N ALA A 89 28.24 -43.93 -65.21
CA ALA A 89 27.79 -43.47 -63.87
C ALA A 89 26.48 -42.64 -63.78
N VAL A 90 25.46 -42.85 -62.91
CA VAL A 90 25.21 -43.58 -61.62
C VAL A 90 25.41 -42.77 -60.32
N SER A 91 24.32 -42.31 -59.67
CA SER A 91 23.89 -42.67 -58.28
C SER A 91 22.91 -41.69 -57.55
N THR A 92 21.86 -42.27 -56.92
CA THR A 92 21.17 -41.86 -55.66
C THR A 92 20.44 -40.50 -55.47
N SER A 93 19.47 -40.49 -54.53
CA SER A 93 18.55 -39.38 -54.15
C SER A 93 18.78 -38.93 -52.69
N PRO A 94 18.25 -37.77 -52.23
CA PRO A 94 16.88 -37.74 -51.65
C PRO A 94 16.11 -36.40 -51.84
N THR A 95 14.96 -36.27 -51.15
CA THR A 95 13.99 -35.14 -51.18
C THR A 95 14.21 -34.08 -50.09
N LEU A 96 13.79 -32.82 -50.33
CA LEU A 96 13.14 -31.96 -49.30
C LEU A 96 12.35 -30.79 -49.92
N ASN A 97 11.85 -29.85 -49.10
CA ASN A 97 10.60 -29.10 -49.34
C ASN A 97 10.73 -27.57 -49.13
N SER A 98 9.69 -26.81 -49.57
CA SER A 98 9.31 -25.46 -49.11
C SER A 98 10.13 -24.21 -49.53
N ASN A 99 9.40 -23.23 -50.09
CA ASN A 99 9.56 -21.75 -50.05
C ASN A 99 10.96 -21.09 -50.10
N THR A 100 11.16 -20.17 -51.06
CA THR A 100 11.23 -18.69 -50.82
C THR A 100 11.70 -17.95 -52.07
N LEU A 101 10.91 -16.99 -52.58
CA LEU A 101 11.45 -15.77 -53.21
C LEU A 101 10.39 -14.65 -53.31
N GLN A 102 10.49 -13.72 -52.37
CA GLN A 102 10.10 -12.30 -52.32
C GLN A 102 9.10 -11.72 -53.34
N PHE A 103 8.08 -11.05 -52.78
CA PHE A 103 7.61 -9.75 -53.27
C PHE A 103 8.67 -8.67 -52.92
N ILE A 104 8.91 -7.68 -53.77
CA ILE A 104 10.01 -6.70 -53.63
C ILE A 104 9.63 -5.56 -52.67
N GLY A 105 10.49 -5.20 -51.71
CA GLY A 105 10.09 -4.28 -50.61
C GLY A 105 11.14 -3.39 -49.89
N LYS A 106 12.45 -3.48 -50.18
CA LYS A 106 13.56 -2.66 -49.60
C LYS A 106 13.76 -2.70 -48.07
N GLN A 107 14.81 -3.38 -47.61
CA GLN A 107 15.63 -2.97 -46.46
C GLN A 107 17.07 -3.55 -46.61
N ASP A 108 18.01 -2.96 -45.89
CA ASP A 108 19.47 -2.95 -46.13
C ASP A 108 20.16 -4.30 -46.48
N GLU A 109 20.71 -4.40 -47.71
CA GLU A 109 21.22 -5.66 -48.30
C GLU A 109 22.69 -6.04 -47.94
N ASN A 110 23.41 -5.25 -47.14
CA ASN A 110 24.87 -5.37 -46.99
C ASN A 110 25.38 -6.51 -46.08
N GLU A 111 24.54 -7.15 -45.27
CA GLU A 111 24.98 -8.21 -44.34
C GLU A 111 24.71 -9.64 -44.87
N GLU A 112 23.59 -9.88 -45.58
CA GLU A 112 23.22 -11.23 -46.02
C GLU A 112 24.12 -11.80 -47.13
N GLU A 113 24.63 -10.96 -48.04
CA GLU A 113 25.48 -11.41 -49.16
C GLU A 113 26.81 -12.01 -48.67
N ASN A 114 27.35 -11.49 -47.56
CA ASN A 114 28.52 -12.06 -46.88
C ASN A 114 28.26 -13.45 -46.30
N VAL A 115 27.03 -13.73 -45.84
CA VAL A 115 26.66 -15.04 -45.28
C VAL A 115 26.65 -16.10 -46.38
N PHE A 116 26.03 -15.83 -47.53
CA PHE A 116 25.97 -16.80 -48.63
C PHE A 116 27.35 -17.10 -49.23
N VAL A 117 28.17 -16.07 -49.46
CA VAL A 117 29.54 -16.25 -49.98
C VAL A 117 30.45 -16.99 -48.98
N SER A 118 30.30 -16.74 -47.68
CA SER A 118 31.08 -17.45 -46.66
C SER A 118 30.63 -18.92 -46.45
N ILE A 119 29.34 -19.22 -46.61
CA ILE A 119 28.83 -20.61 -46.64
C ILE A 119 29.41 -21.38 -47.83
N ILE A 120 29.38 -20.80 -49.04
CA ILE A 120 29.94 -21.43 -50.25
C ILE A 120 31.46 -21.62 -50.12
N LYS A 121 32.19 -20.65 -49.54
CA LYS A 121 33.62 -20.83 -49.20
C LYS A 121 33.84 -21.95 -48.19
N LYS A 122 33.06 -22.06 -47.11
CA LYS A 122 33.19 -23.15 -46.13
C LYS A 122 32.92 -24.52 -46.76
N SER A 123 31.84 -24.65 -47.53
CA SER A 123 31.47 -25.91 -48.20
C SER A 123 32.54 -26.36 -49.21
N SER A 124 33.01 -25.44 -50.06
CA SER A 124 34.10 -25.76 -51.00
C SER A 124 35.43 -26.08 -50.30
N GLN A 125 35.74 -25.40 -49.18
CA GLN A 125 36.92 -25.74 -48.34
C GLN A 125 36.79 -27.11 -47.67
N GLN A 126 35.61 -27.50 -47.15
CA GLN A 126 35.38 -28.84 -46.60
C GLN A 126 35.55 -29.92 -47.66
N ASN A 127 34.93 -29.77 -48.84
CA ASN A 127 35.08 -30.74 -49.94
C ASN A 127 36.54 -30.85 -50.43
N ALA A 128 37.28 -29.73 -50.44
CA ALA A 128 38.71 -29.74 -50.76
C ALA A 128 39.54 -30.47 -49.69
N ILE A 129 39.28 -30.22 -48.40
CA ILE A 129 39.95 -30.90 -47.29
C ILE A 129 39.65 -32.40 -47.31
N GLU A 130 38.39 -32.80 -47.50
CA GLU A 130 37.99 -34.21 -47.57
C GLU A 130 38.64 -34.93 -48.76
N SER A 131 38.74 -34.26 -49.92
CA SER A 131 39.44 -34.78 -51.09
C SER A 131 40.96 -34.92 -50.87
N ILE A 132 41.58 -33.97 -50.15
CA ILE A 132 43.00 -34.03 -49.78
C ILE A 132 43.27 -35.15 -48.77
N CYS A 133 42.39 -35.35 -47.79
CA CYS A 133 42.48 -36.45 -46.83
C CYS A 133 42.40 -37.82 -47.53
N ARG A 134 41.49 -38.00 -48.50
CA ARG A 134 41.39 -39.24 -49.30
C ARG A 134 42.56 -39.50 -50.25
N LEU A 135 43.42 -38.50 -50.51
CA LEU A 135 44.63 -38.67 -51.34
C LEU A 135 45.92 -38.86 -50.52
N LEU A 136 45.87 -38.79 -49.19
CA LEU A 136 47.04 -38.80 -48.31
C LEU A 136 46.92 -39.81 -47.16
N GLU A 137 46.28 -40.96 -47.40
CA GLU A 137 46.12 -42.02 -46.39
C GLU A 137 47.43 -42.78 -46.05
N THR A 138 48.46 -42.70 -46.90
CA THR A 138 49.76 -43.35 -46.68
C THR A 138 50.95 -42.38 -46.67
N PRO A 139 51.97 -42.55 -45.78
CA PRO A 139 53.11 -41.63 -45.68
C PRO A 139 53.98 -41.48 -46.94
N GLN A 140 53.86 -42.40 -47.89
CA GLN A 140 54.63 -42.39 -49.15
C GLN A 140 54.02 -41.45 -50.21
N ASP A 141 52.78 -40.98 -50.03
CA ASP A 141 52.11 -40.11 -51.01
C ASP A 141 52.46 -38.62 -50.86
N LEU A 142 53.15 -38.27 -49.77
CA LEU A 142 53.72 -36.93 -49.55
C LEU A 142 54.75 -36.53 -50.62
N GLU A 143 55.47 -37.48 -51.23
CA GLU A 143 56.38 -37.16 -52.36
C GLU A 143 55.62 -36.74 -53.63
N LYS A 144 54.40 -37.26 -53.85
CA LYS A 144 53.58 -36.96 -55.04
C LYS A 144 52.90 -35.59 -54.97
N LEU A 145 52.92 -34.94 -53.81
CA LEU A 145 52.21 -33.67 -53.55
C LEU A 145 52.68 -32.54 -54.49
N ALA A 146 53.95 -32.53 -54.90
CA ALA A 146 54.50 -31.52 -55.82
C ALA A 146 53.94 -31.66 -57.26
N ASP A 147 53.89 -32.88 -57.78
CA ASP A 147 53.36 -33.16 -59.13
C ASP A 147 51.84 -33.02 -59.19
N LEU A 148 51.13 -33.47 -58.14
CA LEU A 148 49.70 -33.23 -57.99
C LEU A 148 49.41 -31.72 -57.99
N LYS A 149 50.15 -30.93 -57.20
CA LYS A 149 50.02 -29.47 -57.19
C LYS A 149 50.30 -28.86 -58.57
N SER A 150 51.33 -29.30 -59.28
CA SER A 150 51.64 -28.83 -60.65
C SER A 150 50.52 -29.14 -61.65
N ASN A 151 49.91 -30.32 -61.57
CA ASN A 151 48.80 -30.70 -62.44
C ASN A 151 47.51 -29.94 -62.10
N THR A 152 47.20 -29.73 -60.81
CA THR A 152 46.07 -28.87 -60.43
C THR A 152 46.28 -27.42 -60.87
N GLN A 153 47.51 -26.89 -60.79
CA GLN A 153 47.83 -25.53 -61.26
C GLN A 153 47.53 -25.38 -62.76
N LYS A 154 47.97 -26.34 -63.59
CA LYS A 154 47.70 -26.36 -65.03
C LYS A 154 46.22 -26.55 -65.36
N GLN A 155 45.46 -27.29 -64.54
CA GLN A 155 44.00 -27.39 -64.71
C GLN A 155 43.29 -26.09 -64.32
N VAL A 156 43.77 -25.35 -63.32
CA VAL A 156 43.26 -24.01 -62.99
C VAL A 156 43.54 -23.03 -64.14
N GLU A 157 44.78 -22.93 -64.62
CA GLU A 157 45.16 -22.05 -65.75
C GLU A 157 44.35 -22.36 -67.03
N LYS A 158 44.08 -23.64 -67.29
CA LYS A 158 43.21 -24.08 -68.40
C LYS A 158 41.75 -23.70 -68.19
N LEU A 159 41.23 -23.78 -66.97
CA LEU A 159 39.85 -23.37 -66.65
C LEU A 159 39.70 -21.85 -66.67
N GLU A 160 40.67 -21.08 -66.16
CA GLU A 160 40.67 -19.62 -66.20
C GLU A 160 40.67 -19.10 -67.64
N THR A 161 41.51 -19.66 -68.53
CA THR A 161 41.54 -19.28 -69.95
C THR A 161 40.25 -19.67 -70.69
N GLN A 162 39.62 -20.79 -70.32
CA GLN A 162 38.33 -21.23 -70.88
C GLN A 162 37.14 -20.39 -70.37
N VAL A 163 37.14 -19.98 -69.10
CA VAL A 163 36.15 -19.05 -68.53
C VAL A 163 36.32 -17.65 -69.12
N SER A 164 37.55 -17.16 -69.29
CA SER A 164 37.84 -15.86 -69.88
C SER A 164 37.33 -15.73 -71.32
N THR A 165 37.48 -16.78 -72.14
CA THR A 165 37.00 -16.81 -73.53
C THR A 165 35.47 -16.96 -73.63
N LEU A 166 34.84 -17.77 -72.77
CA LEU A 166 33.38 -17.89 -72.68
C LEU A 166 32.72 -16.60 -72.16
N SER A 167 33.30 -15.97 -71.14
CA SER A 167 32.81 -14.68 -70.63
C SER A 167 32.95 -13.57 -71.67
N SER A 168 34.05 -13.51 -72.42
CA SER A 168 34.24 -12.49 -73.46
C SER A 168 33.21 -12.64 -74.58
N THR A 169 32.94 -13.87 -75.04
CA THR A 169 31.95 -14.12 -76.09
C THR A 169 30.52 -13.81 -75.64
N GLN A 170 30.12 -14.18 -74.42
CA GLN A 170 28.80 -13.80 -73.91
C GLN A 170 28.63 -12.29 -73.68
N ILE A 171 29.72 -11.57 -73.34
CA ILE A 171 29.69 -10.10 -73.25
C ILE A 171 29.53 -9.47 -74.65
N GLU A 172 30.19 -10.01 -75.68
CA GLU A 172 30.00 -9.53 -77.07
C GLU A 172 28.59 -9.84 -77.60
N GLU A 173 28.05 -11.03 -77.37
CA GLU A 173 26.67 -11.37 -77.72
C GLU A 173 25.66 -10.47 -76.99
N ALA A 174 25.89 -10.17 -75.72
CA ALA A 174 25.03 -9.29 -74.94
C ALA A 174 25.12 -7.82 -75.36
N ASP A 175 26.29 -7.28 -75.68
CA ASP A 175 26.37 -5.90 -76.19
C ASP A 175 25.78 -5.79 -77.61
N GLN A 176 25.92 -6.82 -78.45
CA GLN A 176 25.18 -6.91 -79.71
C GLN A 176 23.66 -6.94 -79.49
N ALA A 177 23.17 -7.73 -78.52
CA ALA A 177 21.76 -7.75 -78.14
C ALA A 177 21.29 -6.41 -77.56
N ILE A 178 22.12 -5.70 -76.80
CA ILE A 178 21.84 -4.36 -76.26
C ILE A 178 21.82 -3.32 -77.38
N GLN A 179 22.70 -3.40 -78.38
CA GLN A 179 22.69 -2.53 -79.55
C GLN A 179 21.46 -2.78 -80.44
N LEU A 180 21.06 -4.04 -80.62
CA LEU A 180 19.78 -4.40 -81.27
C LEU A 180 18.58 -3.89 -80.46
N MET A 181 18.54 -4.06 -79.13
CA MET A 181 17.50 -3.50 -78.25
C MET A 181 17.52 -1.97 -78.13
N LYS A 182 18.62 -1.30 -78.50
CA LYS A 182 18.67 0.16 -78.66
C LYS A 182 18.09 0.56 -80.02
N ARG A 183 18.43 -0.14 -81.10
CA ARG A 183 17.88 0.10 -82.44
C ARG A 183 16.38 -0.18 -82.48
N ILE A 184 15.92 -1.37 -82.08
CA ILE A 184 14.49 -1.73 -81.98
C ILE A 184 13.71 -0.70 -81.15
N ARG A 185 14.29 -0.13 -80.09
CA ARG A 185 13.64 0.91 -79.27
C ARG A 185 13.66 2.31 -79.89
N GLY A 186 14.62 2.58 -80.78
CA GLY A 186 14.60 3.72 -81.70
C GLY A 186 13.50 3.53 -82.75
N ASP A 187 13.60 2.45 -83.53
CA ASP A 187 12.66 2.09 -84.60
C ASP A 187 11.20 2.01 -84.10
N VAL A 188 10.96 1.40 -82.92
CA VAL A 188 9.61 1.34 -82.29
C VAL A 188 9.16 2.71 -81.78
N ARG A 189 10.07 3.60 -81.40
CA ARG A 189 9.71 4.97 -81.00
C ARG A 189 9.41 5.85 -82.21
N GLU A 190 10.24 5.78 -83.25
CA GLU A 190 10.03 6.47 -84.52
C GLU A 190 8.74 5.98 -85.18
N GLN A 191 8.48 4.66 -85.20
CA GLN A 191 7.19 4.11 -85.61
C GLN A 191 6.05 4.39 -84.63
N LEU A 192 6.29 4.75 -83.37
CA LEU A 192 5.22 5.23 -82.47
C LEU A 192 4.88 6.67 -82.81
N ASP A 193 5.87 7.55 -82.87
CA ASP A 193 5.70 8.97 -83.13
C ASP A 193 5.10 9.19 -84.55
N GLU A 194 5.61 8.50 -85.58
CA GLU A 194 5.06 8.50 -86.94
C GLU A 194 3.65 7.91 -87.02
N ARG A 195 3.34 6.85 -86.26
CA ARG A 195 1.95 6.31 -86.15
C ARG A 195 1.04 7.12 -85.24
N VAL A 196 1.56 8.03 -84.42
CA VAL A 196 0.79 8.93 -83.55
C VAL A 196 0.38 10.18 -84.33
N GLU A 197 1.27 10.75 -85.14
CA GLU A 197 0.91 11.79 -86.11
C GLU A 197 -0.06 11.24 -87.18
N ASN A 198 0.29 10.11 -87.83
CA ASN A 198 -0.58 9.46 -88.80
C ASN A 198 -1.68 8.56 -88.16
N SER A 199 -1.96 8.74 -86.86
CA SER A 199 -2.97 7.97 -86.15
C SER A 199 -4.38 8.35 -86.61
N ILE A 200 -5.33 7.43 -86.42
CA ILE A 200 -6.76 7.76 -86.35
C ILE A 200 -7.02 8.89 -85.33
N PHE A 201 -6.20 9.05 -84.28
CA PHE A 201 -6.31 10.16 -83.32
C PHE A 201 -5.71 11.49 -83.83
N GLY A 202 -4.60 11.46 -84.57
CA GLY A 202 -4.07 12.66 -85.24
C GLY A 202 -5.03 13.14 -86.33
N LEU A 203 -5.47 12.20 -87.17
CA LEU A 203 -6.50 12.44 -88.18
C LEU A 203 -7.83 12.91 -87.57
N MET A 204 -8.26 12.38 -86.41
CA MET A 204 -9.46 12.90 -85.72
C MET A 204 -9.26 14.25 -85.04
N ARG A 205 -8.05 14.61 -84.60
CA ARG A 205 -7.77 15.97 -84.12
C ARG A 205 -7.85 16.95 -85.28
N ASP A 206 -7.19 16.64 -86.38
CA ASP A 206 -7.08 17.55 -87.53
C ASP A 206 -8.40 17.63 -88.32
N LEU A 207 -9.16 16.52 -88.41
CA LEU A 207 -10.57 16.52 -88.84
C LEU A 207 -11.48 17.21 -87.82
N GLY A 208 -11.19 17.13 -86.53
CA GLY A 208 -11.94 17.81 -85.47
C GLY A 208 -11.81 19.33 -85.59
N GLU A 209 -10.58 19.84 -85.70
CA GLU A 209 -10.28 21.25 -85.93
C GLU A 209 -10.82 21.75 -87.28
N SER A 210 -10.83 20.91 -88.32
CA SER A 210 -11.45 21.21 -89.62
C SER A 210 -12.98 21.25 -89.56
N ASN A 211 -13.62 20.27 -88.92
CA ASN A 211 -15.08 20.22 -88.78
C ASN A 211 -15.62 21.32 -87.85
N MET A 212 -14.84 21.72 -86.85
CA MET A 212 -15.10 22.87 -85.98
C MET A 212 -15.15 24.20 -86.76
N GLN A 213 -14.66 24.24 -88.01
CA GLN A 213 -14.78 25.39 -88.92
C GLN A 213 -15.84 25.22 -90.02
N LEU A 214 -16.41 24.01 -90.21
CA LEU A 214 -17.35 23.70 -91.29
C LEU A 214 -18.79 23.39 -90.84
N ILE A 215 -19.04 23.19 -89.54
CA ILE A 215 -20.38 22.86 -89.01
C ILE A 215 -20.84 24.01 -88.10
N GLU A 216 -21.88 24.75 -88.52
CA GLU A 216 -22.40 25.94 -87.80
C GLU A 216 -22.78 25.68 -86.33
N HIS A 217 -23.10 24.43 -85.97
CA HIS A 217 -23.48 24.01 -84.62
C HIS A 217 -22.68 22.78 -84.14
N TYR A 218 -21.35 22.78 -84.34
CA TYR A 218 -20.45 21.73 -83.84
C TYR A 218 -20.48 21.59 -82.31
N ASP A 219 -20.64 22.71 -81.62
CA ASP A 219 -20.89 22.82 -80.18
C ASP A 219 -22.12 21.99 -79.76
N VAL A 220 -23.27 22.16 -80.42
CA VAL A 220 -24.50 21.40 -80.13
C VAL A 220 -24.31 19.90 -80.38
N VAL A 221 -23.59 19.50 -81.42
CA VAL A 221 -23.30 18.07 -81.69
C VAL A 221 -22.34 17.49 -80.65
N SER A 222 -21.35 18.26 -80.20
CA SER A 222 -20.45 17.89 -79.11
C SER A 222 -21.19 17.75 -77.78
N GLU A 223 -22.08 18.70 -77.44
CA GLU A 223 -22.95 18.61 -76.27
C GLU A 223 -23.89 17.40 -76.34
N ILE A 224 -24.47 17.08 -77.51
CA ILE A 224 -25.31 15.89 -77.70
C ILE A 224 -24.50 14.59 -77.57
N LEU A 225 -23.26 14.53 -78.07
CA LEU A 225 -22.39 13.36 -77.90
C LEU A 225 -21.92 13.19 -76.45
N LEU A 226 -21.58 14.27 -75.76
CA LEU A 226 -21.28 14.26 -74.33
C LEU A 226 -22.51 13.85 -73.51
N ALA A 227 -23.68 14.41 -73.81
CA ALA A 227 -24.95 14.05 -73.17
C ALA A 227 -25.29 12.57 -73.42
N HIS A 228 -25.16 12.06 -74.64
CA HIS A 228 -25.43 10.65 -74.96
C HIS A 228 -24.43 9.69 -74.27
N ASN A 229 -23.15 10.04 -74.22
CA ASN A 229 -22.11 9.27 -73.52
C ASN A 229 -22.33 9.29 -72.00
N ASN A 230 -22.73 10.44 -71.44
CA ASN A 230 -23.12 10.59 -70.04
C ASN A 230 -24.39 9.80 -69.73
N VAL A 231 -25.45 9.91 -70.53
CA VAL A 231 -26.70 9.14 -70.40
C VAL A 231 -26.43 7.64 -70.48
N ARG A 232 -25.60 7.18 -71.42
CA ARG A 232 -25.19 5.77 -71.51
C ARG A 232 -24.50 5.32 -70.22
N LYS A 233 -23.51 6.06 -69.72
CA LYS A 233 -22.83 5.78 -68.45
C LYS A 233 -23.77 5.86 -67.24
N THR A 234 -24.83 6.67 -67.30
CA THR A 234 -25.87 6.73 -66.28
C THR A 234 -26.81 5.52 -66.35
N ILE A 235 -27.16 5.02 -67.54
CA ILE A 235 -27.95 3.79 -67.71
C ILE A 235 -27.16 2.57 -67.22
N GLU A 236 -25.90 2.42 -67.66
CA GLU A 236 -24.99 1.35 -67.21
C GLU A 236 -24.81 1.33 -65.66
N LYS A 237 -25.00 2.47 -64.99
CA LYS A 237 -24.97 2.61 -63.52
C LYS A 237 -26.34 2.52 -62.85
N LEU A 238 -27.43 2.80 -63.56
CA LEU A 238 -28.79 2.56 -63.08
C LEU A 238 -29.09 1.05 -63.05
N GLU A 239 -28.52 0.30 -63.98
CA GLU A 239 -28.55 -1.17 -64.02
C GLU A 239 -27.82 -1.78 -62.82
N THR A 240 -26.62 -1.30 -62.46
CA THR A 240 -25.92 -1.77 -61.25
C THR A 240 -26.70 -1.41 -59.98
N LEU A 241 -27.30 -0.22 -59.89
CA LEU A 241 -28.18 0.17 -58.77
C LEU A 241 -29.48 -0.63 -58.68
N THR A 242 -29.99 -1.21 -59.78
CA THR A 242 -31.14 -2.14 -59.72
C THR A 242 -30.72 -3.54 -59.27
N ILE A 243 -29.56 -4.03 -59.71
CA ILE A 243 -28.97 -5.29 -59.22
C ILE A 243 -28.70 -5.23 -57.70
N LEU A 244 -28.30 -4.05 -57.20
CA LEU A 244 -28.04 -3.75 -55.79
C LEU A 244 -29.25 -4.06 -54.90
N GLN A 245 -30.48 -3.69 -55.31
CA GLN A 245 -31.70 -3.97 -54.54
C GLN A 245 -31.92 -5.48 -54.31
N ASP A 246 -31.62 -6.31 -55.30
CA ASP A 246 -31.76 -7.77 -55.16
C ASP A 246 -30.61 -8.39 -54.37
N GLN A 247 -29.40 -7.81 -54.37
CA GLN A 247 -28.35 -8.19 -53.43
C GLN A 247 -28.74 -7.87 -51.99
N ILE A 248 -29.24 -6.66 -51.71
CA ILE A 248 -29.81 -6.26 -50.41
C ILE A 248 -30.87 -7.27 -49.92
N ARG A 249 -31.83 -7.66 -50.79
CA ARG A 249 -32.86 -8.66 -50.46
C ARG A 249 -32.26 -10.04 -50.16
N ARG A 250 -31.25 -10.48 -50.93
CA ARG A 250 -30.55 -11.77 -50.71
C ARG A 250 -29.79 -11.77 -49.38
N ILE A 251 -29.06 -10.71 -49.05
CA ILE A 251 -28.31 -10.58 -47.79
C ILE A 251 -29.26 -10.53 -46.59
N LYS A 252 -30.32 -9.72 -46.65
CA LYS A 252 -31.34 -9.67 -45.59
C LYS A 252 -32.01 -11.03 -45.35
N LYS A 253 -32.13 -11.86 -46.39
CA LYS A 253 -32.57 -13.26 -46.25
C LYS A 253 -31.49 -14.17 -45.64
N LYS A 254 -30.21 -14.02 -45.98
CA LYS A 254 -29.09 -14.73 -45.33
C LYS A 254 -29.03 -14.42 -43.82
N LEU A 255 -29.09 -13.15 -43.43
CA LEU A 255 -29.11 -12.66 -42.04
C LEU A 255 -30.34 -13.12 -41.23
N SER A 256 -31.41 -13.60 -41.89
CA SER A 256 -32.63 -14.06 -41.23
C SER A 256 -32.62 -15.55 -40.88
N TYR A 257 -31.54 -16.28 -41.22
CA TYR A 257 -31.32 -17.66 -40.79
C TYR A 257 -30.22 -17.69 -39.74
N GLU A 258 -30.51 -18.22 -38.56
CA GLU A 258 -29.60 -18.31 -37.40
C GLU A 258 -28.40 -19.27 -37.62
N ASN A 259 -28.22 -19.77 -38.84
CA ASN A 259 -27.16 -20.69 -39.23
C ASN A 259 -25.87 -19.95 -39.62
N ASP A 260 -24.91 -19.97 -38.71
CA ASP A 260 -23.52 -19.49 -38.84
C ASP A 260 -22.82 -19.73 -40.18
N LYS A 261 -23.16 -20.81 -40.87
CA LYS A 261 -22.62 -21.19 -42.18
C LYS A 261 -22.71 -20.07 -43.23
N TYR A 262 -23.62 -19.11 -43.05
CA TYR A 262 -23.81 -17.99 -43.96
C TYR A 262 -23.19 -16.66 -43.50
N VAL A 263 -22.64 -16.58 -42.27
CA VAL A 263 -22.09 -15.32 -41.71
C VAL A 263 -20.90 -14.79 -42.52
N LEU A 264 -19.93 -15.65 -42.87
CA LEU A 264 -18.80 -15.27 -43.73
C LEU A 264 -19.25 -14.85 -45.13
N SER A 265 -20.22 -15.57 -45.72
CA SER A 265 -20.75 -15.24 -47.05
C SER A 265 -21.61 -13.96 -47.02
N ALA A 266 -22.21 -13.61 -45.89
CA ALA A 266 -22.90 -12.33 -45.71
C ALA A 266 -21.89 -11.18 -45.58
N HIS A 267 -20.78 -11.37 -44.84
CA HIS A 267 -19.68 -10.38 -44.78
C HIS A 267 -19.11 -10.08 -46.18
N GLU A 268 -18.84 -11.11 -46.98
CA GLU A 268 -18.32 -10.96 -48.34
C GLU A 268 -19.33 -10.28 -49.30
N ASP A 269 -20.62 -10.63 -49.23
CA ASP A 269 -21.67 -9.92 -49.98
C ASP A 269 -21.79 -8.43 -49.54
N ILE A 270 -21.65 -8.14 -48.24
CA ILE A 270 -21.75 -6.78 -47.68
C ILE A 270 -20.52 -5.93 -48.04
N ILE A 271 -19.31 -6.51 -48.03
CA ILE A 271 -18.08 -5.87 -48.53
C ILE A 271 -18.28 -5.35 -49.95
N ALA A 272 -18.81 -6.19 -50.85
CA ALA A 272 -19.06 -5.83 -52.24
C ALA A 272 -20.10 -4.71 -52.38
N LEU A 273 -21.16 -4.72 -51.56
CA LEU A 273 -22.14 -3.62 -51.53
C LEU A 273 -21.53 -2.31 -51.00
N GLU A 274 -20.61 -2.37 -50.05
CA GLU A 274 -19.91 -1.20 -49.53
C GLU A 274 -18.92 -0.61 -50.54
N GLU A 275 -18.23 -1.43 -51.34
CA GLU A 275 -17.40 -0.94 -52.45
C GLU A 275 -18.24 -0.26 -53.54
N ILE A 276 -19.37 -0.85 -53.94
CA ILE A 276 -20.31 -0.23 -54.89
C ILE A 276 -20.88 1.09 -54.31
N LYS A 277 -21.10 1.17 -52.99
CA LYS A 277 -21.49 2.42 -52.30
C LYS A 277 -20.38 3.47 -52.35
N ASP A 278 -19.17 3.11 -51.97
CA ASP A 278 -18.04 4.04 -51.85
C ASP A 278 -17.66 4.61 -53.23
N ASP A 279 -17.63 3.79 -54.28
CA ASP A 279 -17.41 4.22 -55.67
C ASP A 279 -18.51 5.19 -56.15
N ALA A 280 -19.79 4.83 -55.94
CA ALA A 280 -20.91 5.66 -56.34
C ALA A 280 -20.95 7.01 -55.59
N LEU A 281 -20.67 7.01 -54.29
CA LEU A 281 -20.58 8.24 -53.49
C LEU A 281 -19.39 9.11 -53.88
N SER A 282 -18.25 8.51 -54.24
CA SER A 282 -17.08 9.22 -54.76
C SER A 282 -17.39 9.94 -56.07
N GLU A 283 -18.04 9.25 -57.02
CA GLU A 283 -18.42 9.88 -58.30
C GLU A 283 -19.53 10.93 -58.15
N VAL A 284 -20.54 10.68 -57.30
CA VAL A 284 -21.62 11.64 -57.01
C VAL A 284 -21.05 12.93 -56.41
N LYS A 285 -20.21 12.82 -55.38
CA LYS A 285 -19.62 14.00 -54.70
C LYS A 285 -18.59 14.73 -55.56
N ALA A 286 -17.94 14.04 -56.51
CA ALA A 286 -17.06 14.68 -57.49
C ALA A 286 -17.80 15.45 -58.61
N LYS A 287 -19.13 15.29 -58.78
CA LYS A 287 -19.86 15.80 -59.96
C LYS A 287 -21.15 16.58 -59.67
N ILE A 288 -21.79 16.41 -58.53
CA ILE A 288 -23.15 16.96 -58.29
C ILE A 288 -23.13 18.17 -57.35
N THR A 289 -23.55 19.33 -57.88
CA THR A 289 -23.61 20.62 -57.15
C THR A 289 -24.98 20.92 -56.53
N ARG A 290 -25.98 20.04 -56.67
CA ARG A 290 -27.35 20.23 -56.14
C ARG A 290 -27.61 19.29 -54.96
N SER A 291 -28.00 19.86 -53.81
CA SER A 291 -28.19 19.13 -52.55
C SER A 291 -29.23 18.00 -52.67
N ASP A 292 -30.36 18.28 -53.31
CA ASP A 292 -31.58 17.46 -53.30
C ASP A 292 -31.40 16.02 -53.83
N TYR A 293 -30.33 15.77 -54.61
CA TYR A 293 -29.99 14.45 -55.10
C TYR A 293 -29.19 13.62 -54.07
N ASN A 294 -28.37 14.25 -53.24
CA ASN A 294 -27.63 13.58 -52.16
C ASN A 294 -28.62 12.96 -51.16
N ASP A 295 -29.66 13.70 -50.77
CA ASP A 295 -30.78 13.25 -49.95
C ASP A 295 -31.48 11.97 -50.42
N ILE A 296 -31.42 11.66 -51.72
CA ILE A 296 -32.04 10.46 -52.30
C ILE A 296 -31.03 9.31 -52.29
N PHE A 297 -29.78 9.56 -52.69
CA PHE A 297 -28.71 8.56 -52.62
C PHE A 297 -28.43 8.12 -51.18
N GLU A 298 -28.38 9.05 -50.22
CA GLU A 298 -28.21 8.73 -48.80
C GLU A 298 -29.36 7.85 -48.29
N LYS A 299 -30.61 8.13 -48.65
CA LYS A 299 -31.76 7.25 -48.27
C LYS A 299 -31.67 5.84 -48.87
N PHE A 300 -31.08 5.67 -50.05
CA PHE A 300 -30.83 4.35 -50.63
C PHE A 300 -29.65 3.64 -49.94
N PHE A 301 -28.56 4.36 -49.65
CA PHE A 301 -27.37 3.79 -49.02
C PHE A 301 -27.55 3.48 -47.52
N ASN A 302 -28.42 4.22 -46.82
CA ASN A 302 -28.83 3.90 -45.45
C ASN A 302 -29.36 2.45 -45.33
N MET A 303 -29.99 1.89 -46.37
CA MET A 303 -30.47 0.49 -46.35
C MET A 303 -29.32 -0.55 -46.38
N ILE A 304 -28.15 -0.19 -46.90
CA ILE A 304 -26.93 -1.01 -46.79
C ILE A 304 -26.40 -0.92 -45.36
N ASP A 305 -26.36 0.30 -44.81
CA ASP A 305 -25.88 0.54 -43.45
C ASP A 305 -26.81 -0.08 -42.38
N ASP A 306 -28.14 -0.15 -42.60
CA ASP A 306 -29.09 -0.92 -41.79
C ASP A 306 -28.75 -2.42 -41.76
N ILE A 307 -28.46 -3.01 -42.93
CA ILE A 307 -28.07 -4.42 -43.05
C ILE A 307 -26.72 -4.66 -42.37
N ARG A 308 -25.78 -3.72 -42.50
CA ARG A 308 -24.47 -3.79 -41.87
C ARG A 308 -24.56 -3.67 -40.35
N ASN A 309 -25.39 -2.76 -39.84
CA ASN A 309 -25.68 -2.64 -38.40
C ASN A 309 -26.28 -3.95 -37.86
N ARG A 310 -27.26 -4.54 -38.56
CA ARG A 310 -27.85 -5.83 -38.14
C ARG A 310 -26.88 -7.01 -38.24
N PHE A 311 -25.91 -6.97 -39.15
CA PHE A 311 -24.82 -7.94 -39.20
C PHE A 311 -23.89 -7.79 -37.99
N GLU A 312 -23.48 -6.55 -37.67
CA GLU A 312 -22.62 -6.26 -36.52
C GLU A 312 -23.34 -6.61 -35.19
N GLU A 313 -24.64 -6.31 -35.03
CA GLU A 313 -25.47 -6.76 -33.89
C GLU A 313 -25.40 -8.29 -33.68
N LEU A 314 -25.50 -9.09 -34.75
CA LEU A 314 -25.46 -10.54 -34.66
C LEU A 314 -24.05 -11.06 -34.30
N VAL A 315 -22.99 -10.42 -34.81
CA VAL A 315 -21.61 -10.73 -34.43
C VAL A 315 -21.36 -10.42 -32.95
N TRP A 316 -21.79 -9.25 -32.47
CA TRP A 316 -21.61 -8.87 -31.07
C TRP A 316 -22.46 -9.74 -30.12
N LEU A 317 -23.68 -10.11 -30.50
CA LEU A 317 -24.51 -11.05 -29.73
C LEU A 317 -23.85 -12.43 -29.58
N ARG A 318 -23.19 -12.94 -30.62
CA ARG A 318 -22.43 -14.21 -30.57
C ARG A 318 -21.13 -14.11 -29.77
N LEU A 319 -20.57 -12.92 -29.60
CA LEU A 319 -19.40 -12.67 -28.74
C LEU A 319 -19.77 -12.34 -27.29
N SER A 320 -21.06 -12.15 -26.98
CA SER A 320 -21.57 -11.72 -25.67
C SER A 320 -21.50 -12.78 -24.56
N ASP A 321 -21.07 -14.00 -24.85
CA ASP A 321 -20.57 -14.97 -23.87
C ASP A 321 -19.51 -15.87 -24.54
N ILE A 322 -18.35 -15.28 -24.84
CA ILE A 322 -17.31 -15.91 -25.65
C ILE A 322 -16.84 -17.25 -25.07
N GLU A 323 -16.89 -17.41 -23.75
CA GLU A 323 -16.46 -18.64 -23.06
C GLU A 323 -17.42 -19.81 -23.34
N TYR A 324 -18.73 -19.59 -23.21
CA TYR A 324 -19.75 -20.59 -23.52
C TYR A 324 -19.79 -20.94 -25.02
N VAL A 325 -19.64 -19.92 -25.89
CA VAL A 325 -19.62 -20.12 -27.34
C VAL A 325 -18.32 -20.81 -27.80
N ALA A 326 -17.19 -20.63 -27.09
CA ALA A 326 -15.96 -21.37 -27.37
C ALA A 326 -16.04 -22.85 -26.98
N GLU A 327 -16.71 -23.16 -25.87
CA GLU A 327 -16.92 -24.56 -25.43
C GLU A 327 -17.87 -25.32 -26.37
N ASN A 328 -18.94 -24.67 -26.85
CA ASN A 328 -20.02 -25.33 -27.60
C ASN A 328 -19.93 -25.17 -29.13
N GLU A 329 -19.50 -24.02 -29.64
CA GLU A 329 -19.54 -23.65 -31.06
C GLU A 329 -18.22 -23.00 -31.53
N SER A 330 -17.05 -23.52 -31.13
CA SER A 330 -15.72 -22.94 -31.41
C SER A 330 -15.47 -22.50 -32.87
N GLU A 331 -16.00 -23.22 -33.86
CA GLU A 331 -15.92 -22.80 -35.27
C GLU A 331 -16.54 -21.41 -35.54
N ALA A 332 -17.57 -21.01 -34.78
CA ALA A 332 -18.23 -19.71 -34.88
C ALA A 332 -17.25 -18.58 -34.58
N ILE A 333 -16.48 -18.72 -33.50
CA ILE A 333 -15.48 -17.75 -33.08
C ILE A 333 -14.35 -17.70 -34.10
N VAL A 334 -13.87 -18.85 -34.60
CA VAL A 334 -12.86 -18.90 -35.67
C VAL A 334 -13.34 -18.20 -36.96
N ARG A 335 -14.64 -18.32 -37.30
CA ARG A 335 -15.25 -17.57 -38.41
C ARG A 335 -15.29 -16.06 -38.14
N ILE A 336 -15.68 -15.65 -36.94
CA ILE A 336 -15.76 -14.23 -36.54
C ILE A 336 -14.37 -13.58 -36.45
N ALA A 337 -13.37 -14.25 -35.87
CA ALA A 337 -12.00 -13.78 -35.82
C ALA A 337 -11.41 -13.53 -37.22
N ARG A 338 -11.68 -14.42 -38.18
CA ARG A 338 -11.30 -14.27 -39.59
C ARG A 338 -12.03 -13.12 -40.29
N ILE A 339 -13.28 -12.83 -39.91
CA ILE A 339 -14.06 -11.69 -40.41
C ILE A 339 -13.44 -10.37 -39.91
N ILE A 340 -13.11 -10.27 -38.63
CA ILE A 340 -12.43 -9.12 -38.04
C ILE A 340 -11.06 -8.91 -38.69
N GLU A 341 -10.26 -9.97 -38.86
CA GLU A 341 -8.95 -9.90 -39.53
C GLU A 341 -9.07 -9.46 -41.01
N LYS A 342 -10.08 -9.95 -41.75
CA LYS A 342 -10.36 -9.48 -43.11
C LYS A 342 -10.74 -8.00 -43.15
N GLU A 343 -11.58 -7.54 -42.24
CA GLU A 343 -12.04 -6.14 -42.19
C GLU A 343 -10.90 -5.20 -41.77
N GLU A 344 -10.08 -5.58 -40.78
CA GLU A 344 -8.90 -4.84 -40.34
C GLU A 344 -7.87 -4.66 -41.48
N ASN A 345 -7.60 -5.72 -42.24
CA ASN A 345 -6.76 -5.65 -43.44
C ASN A 345 -7.37 -4.76 -44.56
N ARG A 346 -8.71 -4.62 -44.61
CA ARG A 346 -9.43 -3.78 -45.57
C ARG A 346 -9.39 -2.31 -45.14
N ASP A 347 -9.56 -2.02 -43.86
CA ASP A 347 -9.43 -0.68 -43.28
C ASP A 347 -8.00 -0.14 -43.45
N GLN A 348 -6.97 -0.94 -43.17
CA GLN A 348 -5.57 -0.56 -43.39
C GLN A 348 -5.28 -0.24 -44.88
N ARG A 349 -5.82 -1.03 -45.82
CA ARG A 349 -5.71 -0.72 -47.26
C ARG A 349 -6.42 0.58 -47.63
N LYS A 350 -7.65 0.80 -47.15
CA LYS A 350 -8.40 2.05 -47.39
C LYS A 350 -7.70 3.26 -46.79
N GLN A 351 -7.00 3.12 -45.65
CA GLN A 351 -6.17 4.18 -45.08
C GLN A 351 -4.96 4.49 -45.98
N LEU A 352 -4.17 3.49 -46.38
CA LEU A 352 -3.01 3.68 -47.26
C LEU A 352 -3.42 4.33 -48.59
N GLU A 353 -4.50 3.87 -49.22
CA GLU A 353 -5.06 4.49 -50.43
C GLU A 353 -5.47 5.96 -50.22
N TYR A 354 -6.02 6.31 -49.05
CA TYR A 354 -6.37 7.69 -48.73
C TYR A 354 -5.12 8.56 -48.54
N GLU A 355 -4.10 8.03 -47.89
CA GLU A 355 -2.82 8.71 -47.68
C GLU A 355 -2.09 8.95 -49.01
N ASP A 356 -2.06 7.97 -49.91
CA ASP A 356 -1.55 8.11 -51.29
C ASP A 356 -2.33 9.14 -52.11
N LYS A 357 -3.67 9.11 -52.07
CA LYS A 357 -4.52 10.10 -52.78
C LYS A 357 -4.30 11.52 -52.23
N LEU A 358 -4.08 11.66 -50.93
CA LEU A 358 -3.76 12.93 -50.27
C LEU A 358 -2.33 13.41 -50.57
N GLU A 359 -1.34 12.50 -50.64
CA GLU A 359 0.02 12.75 -51.15
C GLU A 359 -0.03 13.28 -52.60
N GLU A 360 -0.79 12.63 -53.48
CA GLU A 360 -0.89 13.02 -54.89
C GLU A 360 -1.52 14.41 -55.07
N ALA A 361 -2.58 14.72 -54.33
CA ALA A 361 -3.18 16.06 -54.30
C ALA A 361 -2.20 17.14 -53.81
N LYS A 362 -1.44 16.87 -52.74
CA LYS A 362 -0.37 17.76 -52.25
C LYS A 362 0.76 17.93 -53.28
N ARG A 363 1.11 16.88 -54.03
CA ARG A 363 2.10 16.95 -55.13
C ARG A 363 1.57 17.82 -56.29
N LYS A 364 0.30 17.69 -56.66
CA LYS A 364 -0.38 18.53 -57.68
C LYS A 364 -0.43 20.00 -57.27
N LYS A 365 -0.86 20.34 -56.03
CA LYS A 365 -0.81 21.72 -55.51
C LYS A 365 0.62 22.31 -55.55
N LYS A 366 1.64 21.54 -55.16
CA LYS A 366 3.05 21.98 -55.24
C LYS A 366 3.51 22.28 -56.67
N GLN A 367 3.14 21.45 -57.65
CA GLN A 367 3.47 21.69 -59.06
C GLN A 367 2.76 22.95 -59.60
N ALA A 368 1.49 23.16 -59.27
CA ALA A 368 0.75 24.36 -59.67
C ALA A 368 1.40 25.66 -59.18
N THR A 369 1.95 25.68 -57.95
CA THR A 369 2.63 26.87 -57.39
C THR A 369 3.95 27.27 -58.09
N GLY A 370 4.45 26.51 -59.06
CA GLY A 370 5.66 26.84 -59.80
C GLY A 370 5.52 28.03 -60.77
N ASN A 371 4.35 28.22 -61.39
CA ASN A 371 4.15 29.21 -62.44
C ASN A 371 3.78 30.60 -61.88
N LYS A 372 4.79 31.39 -61.52
CA LYS A 372 4.62 32.82 -61.16
C LYS A 372 4.34 33.72 -62.38
N ARG A 373 3.12 33.64 -62.93
CA ARG A 373 2.44 34.66 -63.76
C ARG A 373 0.94 34.34 -63.80
N PHE A 374 0.09 35.36 -63.88
CA PHE A 374 -1.37 35.29 -63.67
C PHE A 374 -1.84 34.97 -62.24
N ALA A 375 -1.24 35.66 -61.26
CA ALA A 375 -1.92 35.92 -60.00
C ALA A 375 -2.81 37.18 -60.16
N ASP A 376 -4.05 37.02 -60.66
CA ASP A 376 -5.14 38.00 -60.46
C ASP A 376 -6.53 37.47 -60.90
N GLN A 377 -6.94 36.33 -60.35
CA GLN A 377 -8.35 36.01 -60.11
C GLN A 377 -8.45 35.15 -58.85
N LYS A 378 -9.41 35.46 -57.98
CA LYS A 378 -9.41 35.01 -56.58
C LYS A 378 -10.64 34.14 -56.29
N ASN A 379 -10.41 33.12 -55.45
CA ASN A 379 -11.41 32.25 -54.79
C ASN A 379 -12.09 31.20 -55.69
N ASN A 380 -11.68 29.91 -55.54
CA ASN A 380 -12.60 28.75 -55.39
C ASN A 380 -11.88 27.38 -55.15
N ASP A 381 -10.55 27.27 -55.33
CA ASP A 381 -9.82 25.99 -55.22
C ASP A 381 -9.30 25.59 -53.82
N ASP A 382 -10.06 25.95 -52.78
CA ASP A 382 -10.07 25.18 -51.51
C ASP A 382 -10.96 23.91 -51.63
N SER A 383 -11.52 23.68 -52.82
CA SER A 383 -12.49 22.61 -53.10
C SER A 383 -11.85 21.22 -53.17
N GLU A 384 -10.74 21.02 -53.89
CA GLU A 384 -10.15 19.68 -54.11
C GLU A 384 -9.74 18.97 -52.82
N GLU A 385 -9.07 19.66 -51.88
CA GLU A 385 -8.70 19.06 -50.58
C GLU A 385 -9.91 18.77 -49.67
N LYS A 386 -11.09 19.33 -49.96
CA LYS A 386 -12.36 19.01 -49.30
C LYS A 386 -13.15 17.89 -49.98
N LEU A 387 -12.84 17.55 -51.24
CA LEU A 387 -13.51 16.50 -52.01
C LEU A 387 -12.93 15.10 -51.75
N ILE A 388 -11.71 15.00 -51.20
CA ILE A 388 -11.12 13.71 -50.81
C ILE A 388 -11.81 13.20 -49.52
N LEU A 389 -12.78 12.31 -49.71
CA LEU A 389 -13.45 11.58 -48.62
C LEU A 389 -12.42 10.85 -47.75
N LYS A 390 -12.44 11.12 -46.44
CA LYS A 390 -11.78 10.26 -45.46
C LYS A 390 -12.52 8.91 -45.41
N PRO A 391 -11.82 7.76 -45.46
CA PRO A 391 -12.46 6.47 -45.27
C PRO A 391 -13.04 6.38 -43.85
N LYS A 392 -14.24 5.79 -43.73
CA LYS A 392 -14.83 5.47 -42.42
C LYS A 392 -14.22 4.16 -41.92
N LEU A 393 -13.03 4.27 -41.34
CA LEU A 393 -12.38 3.20 -40.58
C LEU A 393 -13.31 2.75 -39.43
N ARG A 394 -13.34 1.45 -39.16
CA ARG A 394 -14.22 0.82 -38.16
C ARG A 394 -13.46 0.27 -36.96
N ASN A 395 -12.16 -0.02 -37.12
CA ASN A 395 -11.28 -0.57 -36.08
C ASN A 395 -11.91 -1.76 -35.34
N MET A 396 -12.45 -2.73 -36.09
CA MET A 396 -13.21 -3.85 -35.51
C MET A 396 -12.40 -4.65 -34.47
N LYS A 397 -11.06 -4.68 -34.58
CA LYS A 397 -10.18 -5.30 -33.57
C LYS A 397 -10.07 -4.46 -32.28
N GLU A 398 -10.01 -3.14 -32.36
CA GLU A 398 -10.01 -2.24 -31.20
C GLU A 398 -11.34 -2.31 -30.44
N GLU A 399 -12.45 -2.22 -31.18
CA GLU A 399 -13.79 -2.29 -30.64
C GLU A 399 -14.12 -3.70 -30.08
N PHE A 400 -13.52 -4.76 -30.63
CA PHE A 400 -13.54 -6.11 -30.04
C PHE A 400 -12.92 -6.13 -28.63
N TYR A 401 -11.65 -5.72 -28.48
CA TYR A 401 -10.99 -5.73 -27.17
C TYR A 401 -11.72 -4.81 -26.16
N LYS A 402 -12.24 -3.67 -26.62
CA LYS A 402 -13.06 -2.77 -25.79
C LYS A 402 -14.36 -3.44 -25.32
N ARG A 403 -15.09 -4.14 -26.19
CA ARG A 403 -16.29 -4.90 -25.80
C ARG A 403 -15.96 -6.09 -24.90
N MET A 404 -14.88 -6.83 -25.16
CA MET A 404 -14.50 -7.95 -24.30
C MET A 404 -14.03 -7.48 -22.91
N ARG A 405 -13.38 -6.31 -22.80
CA ARG A 405 -13.08 -5.69 -21.50
C ARG A 405 -14.35 -5.28 -20.76
N GLN A 406 -15.32 -4.70 -21.45
CA GLN A 406 -16.62 -4.38 -20.85
C GLN A 406 -17.37 -5.64 -20.41
N HIS A 407 -17.38 -6.72 -21.21
CA HIS A 407 -17.97 -8.02 -20.87
C HIS A 407 -17.40 -8.62 -19.58
N VAL A 408 -16.07 -8.54 -19.38
CA VAL A 408 -15.45 -8.95 -18.12
C VAL A 408 -15.94 -8.08 -16.96
N ALA A 409 -15.98 -6.75 -17.10
CA ALA A 409 -16.49 -5.86 -16.07
C ALA A 409 -17.98 -6.11 -15.74
N ASP A 410 -18.81 -6.36 -16.76
CA ASP A 410 -20.24 -6.68 -16.58
C ASP A 410 -20.44 -8.04 -15.86
N LYS A 411 -19.58 -9.04 -16.13
CA LYS A 411 -19.54 -10.29 -15.35
C LYS A 411 -19.09 -10.11 -13.90
N TYR A 412 -18.12 -9.23 -13.63
CA TYR A 412 -17.77 -8.82 -12.25
C TYR A 412 -18.92 -8.06 -11.57
N ASN A 413 -19.69 -7.25 -12.30
CA ASN A 413 -20.88 -6.59 -11.77
C ASN A 413 -21.92 -7.60 -11.28
N GLU A 414 -22.32 -8.55 -12.14
CA GLU A 414 -23.28 -9.61 -11.80
C GLU A 414 -22.78 -10.51 -10.66
N ALA A 415 -21.58 -11.10 -10.80
CA ALA A 415 -21.11 -12.13 -9.87
C ALA A 415 -20.53 -11.60 -8.55
N VAL A 416 -20.05 -10.36 -8.50
CA VAL A 416 -19.30 -9.82 -7.33
C VAL A 416 -19.91 -8.52 -6.79
N HIS A 417 -20.43 -7.62 -7.62
CA HIS A 417 -21.01 -6.37 -7.12
C HIS A 417 -22.48 -6.51 -6.68
N GLU A 418 -23.31 -7.32 -7.36
CA GLU A 418 -24.71 -7.60 -6.96
C GLU A 418 -24.85 -8.67 -5.85
N ALA A 419 -23.88 -9.58 -5.72
CA ALA A 419 -23.82 -10.62 -4.69
C ALA A 419 -23.82 -10.07 -3.24
N LYS A 420 -24.30 -10.83 -2.24
CA LYS A 420 -24.54 -10.35 -0.86
C LYS A 420 -23.64 -11.04 0.17
N GLY A 421 -23.10 -10.28 1.13
CA GLY A 421 -22.10 -10.79 2.08
C GLY A 421 -20.75 -11.09 1.42
N ALA A 422 -19.79 -11.64 2.18
CA ALA A 422 -18.50 -12.08 1.62
C ALA A 422 -18.58 -13.42 0.89
N ASP A 423 -19.32 -14.40 1.40
CA ASP A 423 -19.24 -15.79 0.94
C ASP A 423 -19.74 -15.95 -0.51
N ASP A 424 -20.88 -15.34 -0.86
CA ASP A 424 -21.39 -15.27 -2.24
C ASP A 424 -20.37 -14.60 -3.19
N LYS A 425 -19.70 -13.53 -2.73
CA LYS A 425 -18.70 -12.78 -3.52
C LYS A 425 -17.44 -13.62 -3.76
N ILE A 426 -16.98 -14.35 -2.75
CA ILE A 426 -15.85 -15.28 -2.86
C ILE A 426 -16.21 -16.43 -3.83
N GLN A 427 -17.43 -16.96 -3.77
CA GLN A 427 -17.91 -17.94 -4.75
C GLN A 427 -17.94 -17.36 -6.18
N GLY A 428 -18.43 -16.12 -6.35
CA GLY A 428 -18.42 -15.41 -7.63
C GLY A 428 -17.00 -15.21 -8.18
N LEU A 429 -16.06 -14.77 -7.34
CA LEU A 429 -14.65 -14.62 -7.69
C LEU A 429 -14.00 -15.94 -8.10
N ASN A 430 -14.26 -17.04 -7.35
CA ASN A 430 -13.76 -18.38 -7.68
C ASN A 430 -14.28 -18.85 -9.06
N MET A 431 -15.57 -18.65 -9.35
CA MET A 431 -16.16 -18.98 -10.65
C MET A 431 -15.54 -18.14 -11.79
N LEU A 432 -15.35 -16.84 -11.59
CA LEU A 432 -14.76 -15.96 -12.60
C LEU A 432 -13.29 -16.29 -12.88
N LEU A 433 -12.50 -16.54 -11.84
CA LEU A 433 -11.06 -16.73 -11.96
C LEU A 433 -10.69 -18.18 -12.31
N SER A 434 -11.30 -19.18 -11.66
CA SER A 434 -10.99 -20.59 -11.92
C SER A 434 -11.75 -21.14 -13.12
N ASP A 435 -13.09 -21.08 -13.12
CA ASP A 435 -13.90 -21.69 -14.20
C ASP A 435 -13.86 -20.88 -15.51
N LYS A 436 -14.00 -19.55 -15.45
CA LYS A 436 -14.06 -18.71 -16.67
C LYS A 436 -12.69 -18.32 -17.21
N LEU A 437 -11.79 -17.78 -16.39
CA LEU A 437 -10.43 -17.45 -16.84
C LEU A 437 -9.54 -18.70 -16.96
N ASN A 438 -9.23 -19.38 -15.84
CA ASN A 438 -8.18 -20.42 -15.81
C ASN A 438 -8.55 -21.63 -16.70
N VAL A 439 -9.78 -22.13 -16.60
CA VAL A 439 -10.29 -23.22 -17.47
C VAL A 439 -10.83 -22.67 -18.80
N GLY A 440 -11.83 -21.79 -18.78
CA GLY A 440 -12.58 -21.37 -19.97
C GLY A 440 -11.75 -20.66 -21.04
N VAL A 441 -11.01 -19.62 -20.67
CA VAL A 441 -10.18 -18.87 -21.63
C VAL A 441 -9.01 -19.72 -22.11
N THR A 442 -8.23 -20.29 -21.20
CA THR A 442 -6.98 -21.03 -21.53
C THR A 442 -7.24 -22.24 -22.41
N ARG A 443 -8.30 -23.02 -22.14
CA ARG A 443 -8.53 -24.32 -22.78
C ARG A 443 -9.46 -24.25 -24.00
N TYR A 444 -10.40 -23.30 -24.04
CA TYR A 444 -11.33 -23.14 -25.18
C TYR A 444 -11.05 -21.87 -25.99
N VAL A 445 -11.13 -20.69 -25.39
CA VAL A 445 -11.08 -19.42 -26.13
C VAL A 445 -9.75 -19.23 -26.86
N VAL A 446 -8.61 -19.50 -26.19
CA VAL A 446 -7.27 -19.37 -26.79
C VAL A 446 -7.10 -20.23 -28.04
N THR A 447 -7.73 -21.41 -28.10
CA THR A 447 -7.64 -22.31 -29.28
C THR A 447 -8.36 -21.76 -30.52
N CYS A 448 -9.26 -20.80 -30.34
CA CYS A 448 -10.06 -20.21 -31.42
C CYS A 448 -9.36 -19.06 -32.16
N PHE A 449 -8.21 -18.56 -31.67
CA PHE A 449 -7.53 -17.39 -32.22
C PHE A 449 -6.04 -17.65 -32.57
N PRO A 450 -5.48 -16.98 -33.59
CA PRO A 450 -4.04 -16.98 -33.83
C PRO A 450 -3.25 -16.34 -32.68
N SER A 451 -2.03 -16.81 -32.44
CA SER A 451 -1.14 -16.26 -31.40
C SER A 451 -0.86 -14.76 -31.54
N SER A 452 -0.93 -14.19 -32.75
CA SER A 452 -0.82 -12.74 -33.03
C SER A 452 -1.92 -11.86 -32.41
N TRP A 453 -2.90 -12.45 -31.71
CA TRP A 453 -3.93 -11.74 -30.98
C TRP A 453 -3.68 -11.66 -29.46
N ASN A 454 -2.68 -12.38 -28.91
CA ASN A 454 -2.33 -12.39 -27.48
C ASN A 454 -3.54 -12.54 -26.52
N ILE A 455 -4.53 -13.36 -26.91
CA ILE A 455 -5.85 -13.45 -26.24
C ILE A 455 -5.74 -13.78 -24.74
N LEU A 456 -4.86 -14.73 -24.36
CA LEU A 456 -4.65 -15.08 -22.96
C LEU A 456 -4.19 -13.85 -22.16
N GLN A 457 -3.10 -13.20 -22.59
CA GLN A 457 -2.55 -12.01 -21.93
C GLN A 457 -3.59 -10.87 -21.82
N PHE A 458 -4.40 -10.67 -22.86
CA PHE A 458 -5.48 -9.68 -22.83
C PHE A 458 -6.55 -10.00 -21.76
N PHE A 459 -7.02 -11.25 -21.68
CA PHE A 459 -8.03 -11.63 -20.69
C PHE A 459 -7.45 -11.67 -19.28
N SER A 460 -6.25 -12.22 -19.09
CA SER A 460 -5.53 -12.18 -17.81
C SER A 460 -5.41 -10.75 -17.28
N GLN A 461 -4.98 -9.79 -18.12
CA GLN A 461 -4.95 -8.37 -17.76
C GLN A 461 -6.36 -7.80 -17.48
N ALA A 462 -7.38 -8.16 -18.26
CA ALA A 462 -8.74 -7.64 -18.07
C ALA A 462 -9.37 -8.14 -16.74
N TYR A 463 -9.26 -9.43 -16.43
CA TYR A 463 -9.76 -10.00 -15.18
C TYR A 463 -8.98 -9.48 -13.97
N GLU A 464 -7.66 -9.29 -14.08
CA GLU A 464 -6.83 -8.74 -13.00
C GLU A 464 -7.08 -7.23 -12.80
N GLU A 465 -7.31 -6.45 -13.86
CA GLU A 465 -7.69 -5.02 -13.73
C GLU A 465 -9.02 -4.82 -12.99
N GLU A 466 -10.04 -5.67 -13.22
CA GLU A 466 -11.31 -5.58 -12.47
C GLU A 466 -11.15 -6.09 -11.02
N LEU A 467 -10.35 -7.14 -10.78
CA LEU A 467 -10.03 -7.60 -9.42
C LEU A 467 -9.32 -6.50 -8.62
N ILE A 468 -8.34 -5.83 -9.21
CA ILE A 468 -7.63 -4.71 -8.59
C ILE A 468 -8.60 -3.58 -8.21
N LYS A 469 -9.56 -3.23 -9.08
CA LYS A 469 -10.60 -2.23 -8.76
C LYS A 469 -11.51 -2.69 -7.62
N PHE A 470 -11.89 -3.96 -7.58
CA PHE A 470 -12.70 -4.52 -6.49
C PHE A 470 -11.96 -4.43 -5.15
N ILE A 471 -10.70 -4.89 -5.07
CA ILE A 471 -9.90 -4.87 -3.84
C ILE A 471 -9.54 -3.45 -3.40
N GLN A 472 -9.18 -2.54 -4.32
CA GLN A 472 -9.02 -1.11 -4.00
C GLN A 472 -10.35 -0.47 -3.57
N GLY A 473 -11.49 -1.00 -4.02
CA GLY A 473 -12.82 -0.67 -3.52
C GLY A 473 -13.05 -1.08 -2.06
N LEU A 474 -12.30 -2.03 -1.52
CA LEU A 474 -12.32 -2.45 -0.12
C LEU A 474 -11.32 -1.70 0.77
N THR A 475 -10.36 -0.97 0.20
CA THR A 475 -9.39 -0.15 0.97
C THR A 475 -9.72 1.35 1.03
N GLN A 476 -10.72 1.82 0.29
CA GLN A 476 -11.10 3.24 0.24
C GLN A 476 -12.40 3.53 1.04
N PRO A 477 -12.35 4.26 2.18
CA PRO A 477 -13.54 4.51 3.02
C PRO A 477 -14.73 5.22 2.35
N LYS A 478 -14.49 5.91 1.21
CA LYS A 478 -15.54 6.58 0.42
C LYS A 478 -16.15 5.68 -0.67
N SER A 479 -15.65 4.46 -0.84
CA SER A 479 -16.19 3.47 -1.77
C SER A 479 -17.55 2.95 -1.28
N PRO A 480 -18.51 2.69 -2.17
CA PRO A 480 -19.72 1.95 -1.79
C PRO A 480 -19.37 0.55 -1.26
N PHE A 481 -18.32 -0.09 -1.80
CA PHE A 481 -17.95 -1.45 -1.43
C PHE A 481 -17.37 -1.54 -0.01
N TYR A 482 -16.52 -0.57 0.39
CA TYR A 482 -15.99 -0.46 1.76
C TYR A 482 -17.09 -0.43 2.84
N ASN A 483 -18.24 0.18 2.53
CA ASN A 483 -19.36 0.35 3.44
C ASN A 483 -20.44 -0.73 3.28
N SER A 484 -20.28 -1.66 2.32
CA SER A 484 -21.25 -2.72 2.02
C SER A 484 -21.01 -4.06 2.75
N LEU A 485 -19.83 -4.22 3.35
CA LEU A 485 -19.37 -5.46 3.99
C LEU A 485 -18.95 -5.17 5.42
N SER A 486 -19.24 -6.09 6.35
CA SER A 486 -18.75 -5.99 7.73
C SER A 486 -17.22 -6.10 7.79
N MET A 487 -16.61 -5.72 8.91
CA MET A 487 -15.15 -5.84 9.02
C MET A 487 -14.69 -7.32 9.03
N GLY A 488 -15.50 -8.24 9.58
CA GLY A 488 -15.27 -9.69 9.48
C GLY A 488 -15.41 -10.23 8.05
N ASP A 489 -16.40 -9.75 7.29
CA ASP A 489 -16.54 -10.06 5.85
C ASP A 489 -15.29 -9.63 5.06
N LYS A 490 -14.70 -8.48 5.38
CA LYS A 490 -13.45 -8.02 4.75
C LYS A 490 -12.27 -8.91 5.10
N LEU A 491 -12.18 -9.43 6.33
CA LEU A 491 -11.14 -10.38 6.72
C LEU A 491 -11.26 -11.73 6.00
N LYS A 492 -12.47 -12.23 5.73
CA LYS A 492 -12.69 -13.40 4.85
C LYS A 492 -12.08 -13.18 3.46
N ILE A 493 -12.30 -12.00 2.87
CA ILE A 493 -11.74 -11.67 1.55
C ILE A 493 -10.20 -11.51 1.63
N VAL A 494 -9.67 -10.93 2.72
CA VAL A 494 -8.22 -10.87 2.96
C VAL A 494 -7.58 -12.25 2.99
N ARG A 495 -8.21 -13.23 3.65
CA ARG A 495 -7.73 -14.62 3.66
C ARG A 495 -7.78 -15.25 2.27
N TRP A 496 -8.86 -15.03 1.51
CA TRP A 496 -8.98 -15.53 0.14
C TRP A 496 -7.91 -14.96 -0.83
N LEU A 497 -7.35 -13.77 -0.56
CA LEU A 497 -6.22 -13.23 -1.34
C LEU A 497 -4.93 -14.08 -1.21
N GLU A 498 -4.83 -14.94 -0.21
CA GLU A 498 -3.72 -15.90 -0.06
C GLU A 498 -3.91 -17.12 -0.98
N ASP A 499 -5.17 -17.50 -1.26
CA ASP A 499 -5.51 -18.53 -2.24
C ASP A 499 -5.42 -18.02 -3.70
N TYR A 500 -5.66 -16.72 -3.94
CA TYR A 500 -5.72 -16.09 -5.28
C TYR A 500 -4.64 -16.57 -6.28
N PRO A 501 -3.33 -16.57 -5.94
CA PRO A 501 -2.29 -16.97 -6.90
C PRO A 501 -2.41 -18.43 -7.38
N SER A 502 -3.06 -19.30 -6.60
CA SER A 502 -3.30 -20.71 -6.96
C SER A 502 -4.54 -20.92 -7.84
N LEU A 503 -5.44 -19.93 -7.92
CA LEU A 503 -6.69 -20.02 -8.69
C LEU A 503 -6.50 -19.64 -10.18
N VAL A 504 -5.40 -18.99 -10.52
CA VAL A 504 -5.12 -18.37 -11.83
C VAL A 504 -3.82 -18.86 -12.49
N ASP A 505 -3.23 -19.95 -11.98
CA ASP A 505 -1.90 -20.43 -12.30
C ASP A 505 -1.66 -20.88 -13.76
N GLU A 506 -2.64 -21.50 -14.43
CA GLU A 506 -2.55 -21.85 -15.87
C GLU A 506 -2.66 -20.59 -16.77
N ALA A 507 -3.22 -19.48 -16.26
CA ALA A 507 -3.56 -18.28 -17.04
C ALA A 507 -2.68 -17.04 -16.75
N ILE A 508 -2.06 -16.94 -15.56
CA ILE A 508 -1.28 -15.77 -15.13
C ILE A 508 0.06 -16.23 -14.53
N GLU A 509 1.13 -16.11 -15.32
CA GLU A 509 2.51 -16.51 -14.91
C GLU A 509 3.00 -15.76 -13.65
N LYS A 510 2.52 -14.52 -13.43
CA LYS A 510 2.91 -13.65 -12.32
C LYS A 510 1.71 -12.81 -11.84
N PRO A 511 0.86 -13.36 -10.94
CA PRO A 511 -0.29 -12.65 -10.40
C PRO A 511 0.11 -11.40 -9.61
N TYR A 512 -0.78 -10.41 -9.59
CA TYR A 512 -0.60 -9.16 -8.84
C TYR A 512 -0.48 -9.39 -7.32
N ASP A 513 0.48 -8.72 -6.69
CA ASP A 513 0.67 -8.77 -5.24
C ASP A 513 -0.27 -7.82 -4.50
N PHE A 514 -1.27 -8.39 -3.82
CA PHE A 514 -2.21 -7.65 -2.98
C PHE A 514 -1.73 -7.39 -1.54
N SER A 515 -0.47 -7.70 -1.19
CA SER A 515 0.09 -7.52 0.16
C SER A 515 -0.18 -6.14 0.77
N THR A 516 -0.08 -5.07 -0.03
CA THR A 516 -0.27 -3.69 0.41
C THR A 516 -1.74 -3.39 0.74
N ASP A 517 -2.69 -3.86 -0.07
CA ASP A 517 -4.12 -3.68 0.20
C ASP A 517 -4.58 -4.60 1.35
N ARG A 518 -4.09 -5.86 1.42
CA ARG A 518 -4.27 -6.79 2.56
C ARG A 518 -3.86 -6.14 3.87
N ASN A 519 -2.62 -5.66 3.96
CA ASN A 519 -2.08 -5.07 5.18
C ASN A 519 -2.81 -3.76 5.57
N ARG A 520 -3.41 -3.06 4.59
CA ARG A 520 -4.25 -1.89 4.85
C ARG A 520 -5.63 -2.25 5.41
N ILE A 521 -6.29 -3.29 4.91
CA ILE A 521 -7.56 -3.79 5.49
C ILE A 521 -7.32 -4.29 6.92
N ILE A 522 -6.22 -5.00 7.14
CA ILE A 522 -5.76 -5.45 8.47
C ILE A 522 -5.52 -4.25 9.40
N GLY A 523 -4.83 -3.21 8.93
CA GLY A 523 -4.59 -1.98 9.70
C GLY A 523 -5.88 -1.23 10.06
N ASP A 524 -6.81 -1.10 9.11
CA ASP A 524 -8.14 -0.52 9.34
C ASP A 524 -8.93 -1.31 10.40
N TYR A 525 -8.88 -2.65 10.37
CA TYR A 525 -9.52 -3.52 11.38
C TYR A 525 -8.90 -3.31 12.77
N ILE A 526 -7.58 -3.45 12.90
CA ILE A 526 -6.87 -3.31 14.19
C ILE A 526 -7.09 -1.91 14.77
N GLY A 527 -7.00 -0.85 13.94
CA GLY A 527 -7.24 0.52 14.36
C GLY A 527 -8.67 0.74 14.85
N THR A 528 -9.67 0.34 14.06
CA THR A 528 -11.10 0.44 14.43
C THR A 528 -11.37 -0.28 15.76
N ARG A 529 -10.86 -1.51 15.90
CA ARG A 529 -11.08 -2.35 17.08
C ARG A 529 -10.40 -1.79 18.33
N SER A 530 -9.16 -1.31 18.21
CA SER A 530 -8.41 -0.71 19.33
C SER A 530 -9.06 0.59 19.80
N THR A 531 -9.53 1.44 18.88
CA THR A 531 -10.28 2.66 19.23
C THR A 531 -11.59 2.33 19.94
N PHE A 532 -12.36 1.38 19.43
CA PHE A 532 -13.60 0.93 20.05
C PHE A 532 -13.38 0.32 21.45
N MET A 533 -12.31 -0.46 21.65
CA MET A 533 -11.96 -1.00 22.96
C MET A 533 -11.61 0.09 23.98
N ILE A 534 -10.88 1.13 23.56
CA ILE A 534 -10.56 2.29 24.41
C ILE A 534 -11.84 3.07 24.76
N GLU A 535 -12.74 3.30 23.81
CA GLU A 535 -14.02 3.98 24.04
C GLU A 535 -14.94 3.18 24.97
N TYR A 536 -15.08 1.87 24.73
CA TYR A 536 -15.83 0.95 25.61
C TYR A 536 -15.29 0.97 27.04
N THR A 537 -13.96 0.88 27.18
CA THR A 537 -13.28 0.92 28.50
C THR A 537 -13.56 2.24 29.22
N GLY A 538 -13.44 3.38 28.54
CA GLY A 538 -13.71 4.70 29.15
C GLY A 538 -15.16 4.90 29.57
N ASN A 539 -16.10 4.38 28.78
CA ASN A 539 -17.53 4.39 29.14
C ASN A 539 -17.84 3.47 30.32
N THR A 540 -17.19 2.30 30.39
CA THR A 540 -17.34 1.33 31.50
C THR A 540 -16.80 1.91 32.81
N VAL A 541 -15.58 2.47 32.79
CA VAL A 541 -14.99 3.17 33.96
C VAL A 541 -15.89 4.34 34.41
N ALA A 542 -16.42 5.13 33.47
CA ALA A 542 -17.31 6.26 33.80
C ALA A 542 -18.66 5.85 34.42
N GLN A 543 -19.01 4.55 34.40
CA GLN A 543 -20.25 4.04 35.03
C GLN A 543 -20.13 3.96 36.56
N ASP A 544 -18.95 3.59 37.09
CA ASP A 544 -18.68 3.55 38.54
C ASP A 544 -18.77 4.93 39.19
N PHE A 545 -18.46 6.00 38.44
CA PHE A 545 -18.48 7.39 38.92
C PHE A 545 -19.78 8.13 38.64
N LYS A 546 -20.88 7.42 38.32
CA LYS A 546 -22.15 8.02 37.91
C LYS A 546 -23.17 8.15 39.05
N ASN A 547 -23.27 7.15 39.93
CA ASN A 547 -24.09 7.20 41.14
C ASN A 547 -23.54 6.23 42.20
N PHE A 548 -22.84 6.77 43.20
CA PHE A 548 -22.15 5.97 44.22
C PHE A 548 -23.08 5.13 45.10
N GLU A 549 -24.37 5.48 45.21
CA GLU A 549 -25.37 4.68 45.95
C GLU A 549 -25.82 3.41 45.19
N GLU A 550 -25.58 3.34 43.87
CA GLU A 550 -26.04 2.26 42.99
C GLU A 550 -24.88 1.47 42.34
N VAL A 551 -23.62 1.70 42.76
CA VAL A 551 -22.46 0.97 42.21
C VAL A 551 -22.55 -0.52 42.56
N PRO A 552 -22.55 -1.43 41.55
CA PRO A 552 -22.57 -2.86 41.80
C PRO A 552 -21.22 -3.34 42.34
N LEU A 553 -21.18 -3.61 43.64
CA LEU A 553 -20.05 -4.25 44.32
C LEU A 553 -20.17 -5.76 44.27
N ASN A 554 -19.07 -6.43 43.94
CA ASN A 554 -18.89 -7.87 44.02
C ASN A 554 -17.81 -8.17 45.06
N GLU A 555 -17.71 -9.43 45.50
CA GLU A 555 -16.75 -9.89 46.50
C GLU A 555 -15.78 -10.89 45.85
N ASN A 556 -14.46 -10.74 46.04
CA ASN A 556 -13.47 -11.63 45.44
C ASN A 556 -13.21 -12.87 46.32
N ALA A 557 -12.40 -13.81 45.81
CA ALA A 557 -12.10 -15.07 46.50
C ALA A 557 -11.36 -14.92 47.84
N ARG A 558 -10.89 -13.70 48.18
CA ARG A 558 -10.25 -13.35 49.45
C ARG A 558 -11.20 -12.61 50.42
N GLY A 559 -12.43 -12.31 49.99
CA GLY A 559 -13.46 -11.62 50.78
C GLY A 559 -13.56 -10.11 50.54
N PHE A 560 -12.72 -9.54 49.66
CA PHE A 560 -12.64 -8.09 49.48
C PHE A 560 -13.59 -7.57 48.39
N PRO A 561 -14.23 -6.40 48.59
CA PRO A 561 -15.14 -5.81 47.61
C PRO A 561 -14.39 -5.26 46.38
N TYR A 562 -15.02 -5.31 45.21
CA TYR A 562 -14.52 -4.71 43.96
C TYR A 562 -15.70 -4.31 43.03
N THR A 563 -15.49 -3.42 42.05
CA THR A 563 -16.58 -2.93 41.17
C THR A 563 -16.75 -3.77 39.91
N ALA A 564 -17.96 -3.79 39.34
CA ALA A 564 -18.24 -4.55 38.11
C ALA A 564 -17.37 -4.15 36.91
N ALA A 565 -16.89 -2.90 36.83
CA ALA A 565 -16.16 -2.38 35.68
C ALA A 565 -14.90 -3.21 35.31
N CYS A 566 -14.16 -3.75 36.30
CA CYS A 566 -13.02 -4.62 36.00
C CYS A 566 -13.46 -5.93 35.33
N VAL A 567 -14.56 -6.56 35.79
CA VAL A 567 -15.10 -7.79 35.19
C VAL A 567 -15.62 -7.53 33.80
N GLU A 568 -16.35 -6.42 33.59
CA GLU A 568 -16.92 -6.07 32.28
C GLU A 568 -15.83 -5.83 31.23
N VAL A 569 -14.76 -5.11 31.57
CA VAL A 569 -13.62 -4.88 30.67
C VAL A 569 -12.88 -6.19 30.36
N PHE A 570 -12.51 -7.00 31.36
CA PHE A 570 -11.79 -8.25 31.12
C PHE A 570 -12.64 -9.35 30.45
N THR A 571 -13.96 -9.37 30.69
CA THR A 571 -14.90 -10.23 29.96
C THR A 571 -14.99 -9.83 28.50
N PHE A 572 -15.10 -8.53 28.21
CA PHE A 572 -15.19 -8.05 26.84
C PHE A 572 -13.86 -8.24 26.08
N ILE A 573 -12.70 -8.05 26.72
CA ILE A 573 -11.40 -8.40 26.16
C ILE A 573 -11.34 -9.88 25.79
N ASN A 574 -11.85 -10.79 26.63
CA ASN A 574 -11.90 -12.22 26.31
C ASN A 574 -12.78 -12.49 25.08
N GLN A 575 -13.98 -11.92 24.99
CA GLN A 575 -14.84 -12.04 23.80
C GLN A 575 -14.14 -11.52 22.54
N GLN A 576 -13.40 -10.41 22.64
CA GLN A 576 -12.61 -9.90 21.52
C GLN A 576 -11.43 -10.82 21.15
N LEU A 577 -10.83 -11.55 22.11
CA LEU A 577 -9.84 -12.60 21.84
C LEU A 577 -10.47 -13.85 21.20
N ASP A 578 -11.71 -14.22 21.53
CA ASP A 578 -12.44 -15.31 20.87
C ASP A 578 -12.69 -14.95 19.39
N GLU A 579 -13.34 -13.82 19.13
CA GLU A 579 -13.54 -13.26 17.78
C GLU A 579 -12.22 -13.07 16.99
N LEU A 580 -11.10 -12.77 17.67
CA LEU A 580 -9.78 -12.65 17.03
C LEU A 580 -9.31 -13.98 16.47
N LEU A 581 -9.43 -15.04 17.25
CA LEU A 581 -8.98 -16.39 16.90
C LEU A 581 -9.88 -17.03 15.83
N GLU A 582 -11.18 -16.73 15.85
CA GLU A 582 -12.11 -17.16 14.80
C GLU A 582 -11.78 -16.63 13.40
N THR A 583 -10.99 -15.55 13.28
CA THR A 583 -10.53 -15.06 11.95
C THR A 583 -9.60 -16.05 11.24
N GLY A 584 -8.78 -16.78 12.01
CA GLY A 584 -7.73 -17.66 11.49
C GLY A 584 -6.66 -16.94 10.64
N ILE A 585 -6.32 -15.69 10.97
CA ILE A 585 -5.24 -14.92 10.32
C ILE A 585 -4.16 -14.58 11.36
N ASP A 586 -3.08 -15.35 11.41
CA ASP A 586 -2.08 -15.25 12.49
C ASP A 586 -1.40 -13.87 12.57
N ASP A 587 -1.14 -13.23 11.42
CA ASP A 587 -0.50 -11.91 11.31
C ASP A 587 -1.16 -10.81 12.17
N ILE A 588 -2.47 -10.89 12.38
CA ILE A 588 -3.23 -9.82 13.05
C ILE A 588 -3.23 -9.99 14.58
N ILE A 589 -2.84 -11.18 15.08
CA ILE A 589 -2.95 -11.55 16.49
C ILE A 589 -2.05 -10.70 17.39
N PRO A 590 -0.73 -10.53 17.13
CA PRO A 590 0.17 -9.78 18.02
C PRO A 590 -0.23 -8.30 18.16
N THR A 591 -0.56 -7.65 17.04
CA THR A 591 -0.93 -6.23 17.04
C THR A 591 -2.31 -6.01 17.66
N SER A 592 -3.25 -6.96 17.50
CA SER A 592 -4.56 -6.90 18.17
C SER A 592 -4.44 -7.07 19.69
N ILE A 593 -3.59 -7.98 20.16
CA ILE A 593 -3.29 -8.15 21.59
C ILE A 593 -2.62 -6.90 22.16
N SER A 594 -1.68 -6.28 21.42
CA SER A 594 -1.10 -4.99 21.80
C SER A 594 -2.15 -3.87 21.93
N GLY A 595 -3.16 -3.86 21.05
CA GLY A 595 -4.32 -2.95 21.15
C GLY A 595 -5.21 -3.19 22.37
N LEU A 596 -5.45 -4.45 22.73
CA LEU A 596 -6.17 -4.82 23.96
C LEU A 596 -5.37 -4.44 25.23
N ASN A 597 -4.05 -4.63 25.20
CA ASN A 597 -3.15 -4.18 26.26
C ASN A 597 -3.11 -2.64 26.38
N ALA A 598 -3.26 -1.90 25.27
CA ALA A 598 -3.42 -0.46 25.30
C ALA A 598 -4.76 -0.03 25.95
N ALA A 599 -5.84 -0.77 25.73
CA ALA A 599 -7.11 -0.55 26.43
C ALA A 599 -7.00 -0.81 27.95
N LEU A 600 -6.24 -1.83 28.39
CA LEU A 600 -5.96 -2.06 29.81
C LEU A 600 -5.09 -0.96 30.46
N ARG A 601 -4.14 -0.38 29.71
CA ARG A 601 -3.40 0.81 30.20
C ARG A 601 -4.33 2.02 30.31
N TYR A 602 -5.24 2.21 29.36
CA TYR A 602 -6.25 3.26 29.43
C TYR A 602 -7.25 3.05 30.58
N PHE A 603 -7.62 1.80 30.92
CA PHE A 603 -8.42 1.49 32.10
C PHE A 603 -7.75 1.99 33.38
N ILE A 604 -6.43 1.74 33.53
CA ILE A 604 -5.63 2.21 34.68
C ILE A 604 -5.65 3.74 34.75
N ASP A 605 -5.23 4.42 33.68
CA ASP A 605 -5.12 5.88 33.65
C ASP A 605 -6.48 6.58 33.87
N ALA A 606 -7.54 6.09 33.22
CA ALA A 606 -8.89 6.64 33.35
C ALA A 606 -9.47 6.39 34.75
N SER A 607 -9.24 5.22 35.34
CA SER A 607 -9.71 4.91 36.70
C SER A 607 -9.03 5.82 37.72
N TYR A 608 -7.72 6.05 37.61
CA TYR A 608 -7.02 7.00 38.49
C TYR A 608 -7.53 8.43 38.33
N GLN A 609 -7.66 8.92 37.08
CA GLN A 609 -8.12 10.28 36.83
C GLN A 609 -9.51 10.52 37.44
N ARG A 610 -10.47 9.60 37.23
CA ARG A 610 -11.82 9.72 37.78
C ARG A 610 -11.85 9.62 39.30
N PHE A 611 -11.02 8.75 39.87
CA PHE A 611 -10.85 8.61 41.32
C PHE A 611 -10.34 9.91 41.94
N GLU A 612 -9.26 10.49 41.41
CA GLU A 612 -8.67 11.75 41.89
C GLU A 612 -9.64 12.94 41.71
N GLU A 613 -10.38 13.00 40.59
CA GLU A 613 -11.39 14.04 40.33
C GLU A 613 -12.56 14.04 41.35
N HIS A 614 -12.96 12.89 41.88
CA HIS A 614 -14.19 12.74 42.67
C HIS A 614 -13.94 12.24 44.11
N ILE A 615 -12.69 12.06 44.56
CA ILE A 615 -12.33 11.34 45.81
C ILE A 615 -13.11 11.79 47.07
N THR A 616 -13.55 13.05 47.12
CA THR A 616 -14.29 13.62 48.26
C THR A 616 -15.80 13.32 48.25
N GLU A 617 -16.31 12.69 47.19
CA GLU A 617 -17.72 12.35 46.98
C GLU A 617 -17.96 10.82 47.02
N ILE A 618 -16.89 10.03 46.89
CA ILE A 618 -16.94 8.55 46.86
C ILE A 618 -17.05 8.00 48.30
N PRO A 619 -18.02 7.12 48.61
CA PRO A 619 -18.09 6.42 49.89
C PRO A 619 -16.89 5.49 50.14
N LEU A 620 -16.48 5.32 51.40
CA LEU A 620 -15.29 4.54 51.77
C LEU A 620 -15.26 3.12 51.20
N VAL A 621 -16.38 2.41 51.23
CA VAL A 621 -16.51 1.05 50.66
C VAL A 621 -16.22 1.04 49.15
N VAL A 622 -16.63 2.09 48.43
CA VAL A 622 -16.40 2.23 46.99
C VAL A 622 -14.96 2.68 46.71
N LEU A 623 -14.34 3.49 47.57
CA LEU A 623 -12.90 3.80 47.49
C LEU A 623 -12.07 2.52 47.60
N CYS A 624 -12.32 1.68 48.61
CA CYS A 624 -11.65 0.39 48.78
C CYS A 624 -11.90 -0.54 47.58
N ALA A 625 -13.13 -0.62 47.08
CA ALA A 625 -13.46 -1.42 45.89
C ALA A 625 -12.71 -0.96 44.62
N LEU A 626 -12.58 0.35 44.40
CA LEU A 626 -11.81 0.92 43.29
C LEU A 626 -10.29 0.68 43.43
N MET A 627 -9.79 0.51 44.66
CA MET A 627 -8.40 0.08 44.91
C MET A 627 -8.23 -1.42 44.63
N ASN A 628 -9.09 -2.28 45.20
CA ASN A 628 -9.08 -3.74 45.05
C ASN A 628 -9.32 -4.21 43.60
N ASN A 629 -9.96 -3.38 42.77
CA ASN A 629 -10.02 -3.56 41.32
C ASN A 629 -8.64 -3.81 40.68
N ASN A 630 -7.56 -3.23 41.23
CA ASN A 630 -6.21 -3.40 40.68
C ASN A 630 -5.69 -4.83 40.90
N THR A 631 -5.80 -5.38 42.12
CA THR A 631 -5.46 -6.78 42.42
C THR A 631 -6.34 -7.74 41.62
N THR A 632 -7.65 -7.48 41.60
CA THR A 632 -8.63 -8.29 40.85
C THR A 632 -8.37 -8.25 39.34
N SER A 633 -7.88 -7.13 38.80
CA SER A 633 -7.44 -7.02 37.39
C SER A 633 -6.15 -7.80 37.11
N VAL A 634 -5.24 -7.91 38.09
CA VAL A 634 -4.02 -8.75 37.96
C VAL A 634 -4.38 -10.24 38.01
N ASP A 635 -5.38 -10.63 38.79
CA ASP A 635 -5.94 -12.00 38.77
C ASP A 635 -6.52 -12.31 37.37
N TYR A 636 -7.39 -11.47 36.81
CA TYR A 636 -7.93 -11.66 35.45
C TYR A 636 -6.85 -11.60 34.35
N LEU A 637 -5.84 -10.73 34.48
CA LEU A 637 -4.73 -10.65 33.54
C LEU A 637 -3.92 -11.95 33.47
N THR A 638 -3.82 -12.69 34.59
CA THR A 638 -3.16 -13.99 34.64
C THR A 638 -3.87 -15.04 33.77
N VAL A 639 -5.20 -14.98 33.68
CA VAL A 639 -5.99 -15.86 32.80
C VAL A 639 -5.77 -15.50 31.32
N ILE A 640 -5.63 -14.21 31.00
CA ILE A 640 -5.31 -13.75 29.63
C ILE A 640 -3.88 -14.14 29.23
N GLU A 641 -2.91 -14.02 30.13
CA GLU A 641 -1.51 -14.40 29.90
C GLU A 641 -1.41 -15.90 29.57
N GLN A 642 -1.98 -16.78 30.40
CA GLN A 642 -2.04 -18.22 30.14
C GLN A 642 -2.75 -18.57 28.81
N ARG A 643 -3.76 -17.78 28.43
CA ARG A 643 -4.49 -17.93 27.16
C ARG A 643 -3.66 -17.48 25.94
N THR A 644 -2.73 -16.54 26.11
CA THR A 644 -1.99 -15.89 25.00
C THR A 644 -0.51 -16.26 24.89
N GLU A 645 0.07 -16.94 25.89
CA GLU A 645 1.47 -17.40 25.94
C GLU A 645 1.93 -18.14 24.66
N HIS A 646 1.06 -18.96 24.07
CA HIS A 646 1.34 -19.74 22.86
C HIS A 646 1.09 -18.98 21.55
N LEU A 647 0.58 -17.74 21.62
CA LEU A 647 0.20 -16.90 20.49
C LEU A 647 1.18 -15.71 20.30
N VAL A 648 1.64 -15.11 21.40
CA VAL A 648 2.49 -13.90 21.38
C VAL A 648 3.49 -13.93 22.53
N ALA A 649 4.75 -13.60 22.24
CA ALA A 649 5.78 -13.34 23.24
C ALA A 649 5.65 -11.92 23.83
N GLU A 650 4.52 -11.64 24.49
CA GLU A 650 4.23 -10.36 25.17
C GLU A 650 4.61 -10.44 26.66
N ASP A 651 5.30 -9.43 27.19
CA ASP A 651 5.65 -9.35 28.62
C ASP A 651 4.57 -8.62 29.43
N TYR A 652 3.71 -9.39 30.09
CA TYR A 652 2.65 -8.85 30.93
C TYR A 652 3.13 -8.30 32.28
N ASN A 653 4.37 -8.57 32.71
CA ASN A 653 4.90 -8.06 34.00
C ASN A 653 4.90 -6.53 34.04
N ALA A 654 5.21 -5.89 32.92
CA ALA A 654 5.15 -4.44 32.79
C ALA A 654 3.73 -3.88 33.03
N LEU A 655 2.68 -4.64 32.73
CA LEU A 655 1.27 -4.24 32.96
C LEU A 655 0.80 -4.59 34.38
N ARG A 656 1.19 -5.75 34.93
CA ARG A 656 0.99 -6.11 36.34
C ARG A 656 1.52 -5.02 37.28
N GLU A 657 2.73 -4.54 37.02
CA GLU A 657 3.36 -3.45 37.78
C GLU A 657 2.73 -2.07 37.50
N GLN A 658 1.95 -1.89 36.43
CA GLN A 658 1.13 -0.67 36.25
C GLN A 658 -0.13 -0.71 37.12
N PHE A 659 -0.84 -1.85 37.18
CA PHE A 659 -1.97 -2.05 38.11
C PHE A 659 -1.53 -1.89 39.57
N ARG A 660 -0.45 -2.55 40.00
CA ARG A 660 0.04 -2.46 41.39
C ARG A 660 0.39 -1.03 41.80
N ARG A 661 1.12 -0.29 40.96
CA ARG A 661 1.44 1.14 41.20
C ARG A 661 0.20 2.04 41.15
N ASN A 662 -0.86 1.65 40.46
CA ASN A 662 -2.10 2.40 40.44
C ASN A 662 -2.85 2.30 41.79
N GLY A 663 -3.05 1.08 42.30
CA GLY A 663 -3.63 0.85 43.62
C GLY A 663 -2.84 1.52 44.75
N ILE A 664 -1.50 1.52 44.65
CA ILE A 664 -0.60 2.25 45.57
C ILE A 664 -0.86 3.76 45.54
N LYS A 665 -0.92 4.41 44.36
CA LYS A 665 -1.25 5.84 44.30
C LYS A 665 -2.63 6.13 44.89
N MET A 666 -3.62 5.27 44.63
CA MET A 666 -4.96 5.40 45.20
C MET A 666 -4.91 5.32 46.74
N ALA A 667 -4.14 4.38 47.30
CA ALA A 667 -3.90 4.25 48.74
C ALA A 667 -3.28 5.52 49.34
N GLU A 668 -2.22 6.04 48.72
CA GLU A 668 -1.58 7.29 49.15
C GLU A 668 -2.56 8.46 49.11
N THR A 669 -3.38 8.55 48.06
CA THR A 669 -4.34 9.65 47.87
C THR A 669 -5.49 9.58 48.88
N VAL A 670 -5.94 8.38 49.30
CA VAL A 670 -6.93 8.21 50.38
C VAL A 670 -6.35 8.64 51.74
N ALA A 671 -5.11 8.25 52.04
CA ALA A 671 -4.42 8.69 53.26
C ALA A 671 -4.31 10.23 53.30
N GLU A 672 -3.87 10.86 52.21
CA GLU A 672 -3.69 12.33 52.12
C GLU A 672 -5.01 13.12 52.08
N GLN A 673 -5.98 12.72 51.26
CA GLN A 673 -7.15 13.55 50.92
C GLN A 673 -8.45 13.14 51.62
N VAL A 674 -8.51 11.97 52.27
CA VAL A 674 -9.66 11.52 53.07
C VAL A 674 -9.27 11.51 54.54
N VAL A 675 -8.42 10.55 54.95
CA VAL A 675 -8.14 10.26 56.36
C VAL A 675 -7.43 11.44 57.07
N MET A 676 -6.36 11.97 56.49
CA MET A 676 -5.66 13.15 57.03
C MET A 676 -6.48 14.45 56.92
N LYS A 677 -7.46 14.52 56.02
CA LYS A 677 -8.31 15.70 55.81
C LYS A 677 -9.32 15.87 56.93
N ASP A 678 -9.87 14.78 57.47
CA ASP A 678 -10.72 14.82 58.66
C ASP A 678 -9.91 15.20 59.91
N ALA A 679 -8.73 14.59 60.08
CA ALA A 679 -7.79 14.92 61.16
C ALA A 679 -7.25 16.37 61.08
N LEU A 680 -7.28 17.02 59.91
CA LEU A 680 -6.69 18.34 59.65
C LEU A 680 -7.17 19.45 60.60
N THR A 681 -8.33 19.31 61.23
CA THR A 681 -8.81 20.27 62.24
C THR A 681 -8.08 20.07 63.56
N LEU A 682 -8.06 18.86 64.11
CA LEU A 682 -7.35 18.54 65.36
C LEU A 682 -5.82 18.69 65.22
N MET A 683 -5.27 18.42 64.01
CA MET A 683 -3.87 18.72 63.68
C MET A 683 -3.53 20.22 63.82
N LYS A 684 -4.50 21.13 63.69
CA LYS A 684 -4.30 22.57 63.96
C LYS A 684 -4.30 22.92 65.44
N ASP A 685 -4.86 22.07 66.30
CA ASP A 685 -4.92 22.28 67.76
C ASP A 685 -3.69 21.70 68.51
N LEU A 686 -2.90 20.82 67.89
CA LEU A 686 -1.61 20.35 68.44
C LEU A 686 -0.69 21.51 68.85
N PHE A 687 -0.01 21.40 70.00
CA PHE A 687 0.88 22.43 70.56
C PHE A 687 0.23 23.81 70.80
N THR A 688 -1.10 23.89 70.85
CA THR A 688 -1.83 25.06 71.38
C THR A 688 -2.12 24.87 72.87
N ASP A 689 -2.80 25.84 73.50
CA ASP A 689 -3.24 25.77 74.90
C ASP A 689 -4.15 24.56 75.20
N TYR A 690 -4.71 23.90 74.17
CA TYR A 690 -5.55 22.69 74.30
C TYR A 690 -4.78 21.36 74.20
N TRP A 691 -3.47 21.40 73.91
CA TRP A 691 -2.68 20.17 73.70
C TRP A 691 -2.16 19.56 75.01
N ILE A 692 -1.69 20.38 75.95
CA ILE A 692 -1.21 19.89 77.24
C ILE A 692 -2.42 19.65 78.16
N THR A 693 -2.74 18.38 78.36
CA THR A 693 -3.87 17.91 79.18
C THR A 693 -3.41 17.11 80.39
N VAL A 694 -2.30 16.36 80.27
CA VAL A 694 -1.75 15.51 81.34
C VAL A 694 -0.97 16.35 82.37
N PRO A 695 -1.22 16.21 83.70
CA PRO A 695 -0.50 16.91 84.76
C PRO A 695 0.91 16.35 85.05
N GLU A 696 1.66 16.96 85.97
CA GLU A 696 3.00 16.46 86.41
C GLU A 696 2.91 15.29 87.41
N GLU A 697 1.75 15.06 88.02
CA GLU A 697 1.55 14.01 89.05
C GLU A 697 1.35 12.61 88.44
N LYS A 698 1.82 11.55 89.11
CA LYS A 698 1.64 10.15 88.68
C LYS A 698 0.16 9.74 88.94
N LEU A 699 -0.71 9.98 87.96
CA LEU A 699 -2.14 9.61 87.94
C LEU A 699 -2.37 8.09 87.95
N GLU A 700 -3.55 7.66 88.42
CA GLU A 700 -4.02 6.29 88.21
C GLU A 700 -4.54 6.05 86.78
N LYS A 701 -4.67 4.77 86.40
CA LYS A 701 -4.98 4.33 85.02
C LYS A 701 -6.26 4.95 84.47
N GLU A 702 -7.36 4.91 85.23
CA GLU A 702 -8.64 5.49 84.79
C GLU A 702 -8.62 7.02 84.74
N GLU A 703 -7.91 7.70 85.65
CA GLU A 703 -7.82 9.16 85.69
C GLU A 703 -7.06 9.72 84.48
N LEU A 704 -5.93 9.09 84.13
CA LEU A 704 -5.12 9.48 82.97
C LEU A 704 -5.93 9.48 81.67
N ILE A 705 -6.84 8.51 81.51
CA ILE A 705 -7.70 8.40 80.32
C ILE A 705 -8.67 9.60 80.24
N GLU A 706 -9.22 10.07 81.36
CA GLU A 706 -10.14 11.21 81.37
C GLU A 706 -9.46 12.52 80.96
N TYR A 707 -8.18 12.71 81.32
CA TYR A 707 -7.37 13.82 80.79
C TYR A 707 -7.05 13.64 79.29
N LEU A 708 -6.61 12.43 78.90
CA LEU A 708 -6.26 12.14 77.51
C LEU A 708 -7.45 12.26 76.55
N LYS A 709 -8.69 11.97 76.98
CA LYS A 709 -9.91 12.17 76.19
C LYS A 709 -10.03 13.57 75.59
N GLU A 710 -9.47 14.60 76.23
CA GLU A 710 -9.51 15.97 75.71
C GLU A 710 -8.34 16.30 74.75
N CYS A 711 -7.25 15.52 74.75
CA CYS A 711 -6.08 15.74 73.90
C CYS A 711 -6.42 15.61 72.40
N PRO A 712 -5.92 16.51 71.52
CA PRO A 712 -6.09 16.37 70.08
C PRO A 712 -5.54 15.06 69.50
N VAL A 713 -4.43 14.52 70.05
CA VAL A 713 -3.85 13.24 69.57
C VAL A 713 -4.79 12.07 69.86
N TYR A 714 -5.32 11.97 71.07
CA TYR A 714 -6.31 10.94 71.43
C TYR A 714 -7.56 11.03 70.55
N LYS A 715 -8.07 12.26 70.31
CA LYS A 715 -9.22 12.48 69.43
C LYS A 715 -8.95 12.09 67.97
N ILE A 716 -7.74 12.32 67.45
CA ILE A 716 -7.34 11.84 66.09
C ILE A 716 -7.29 10.31 66.07
N VAL A 717 -6.60 9.70 67.04
CA VAL A 717 -6.40 8.24 67.10
C VAL A 717 -7.74 7.53 67.27
N GLU A 718 -8.51 7.83 68.31
CA GLU A 718 -9.67 7.02 68.71
C GLU A 718 -10.96 7.35 67.95
N LEU A 719 -11.14 8.60 67.50
CA LEU A 719 -12.40 9.07 66.87
C LEU A 719 -12.32 9.20 65.34
N ILE A 720 -11.12 9.13 64.76
CA ILE A 720 -10.92 9.25 63.30
C ILE A 720 -10.15 8.03 62.77
N PHE A 721 -8.93 7.79 63.23
CA PHE A 721 -8.08 6.76 62.63
C PHE A 721 -8.50 5.34 63.02
N GLU A 722 -8.83 5.05 64.28
CA GLU A 722 -9.23 3.73 64.74
C GLU A 722 -10.58 3.23 64.15
N PRO A 723 -11.55 4.11 63.79
CA PRO A 723 -12.64 3.75 62.89
C PRO A 723 -12.16 3.40 61.47
N TYR A 724 -11.42 4.30 60.80
CA TYR A 724 -10.93 4.07 59.43
C TYR A 724 -10.09 2.79 59.31
N MET A 725 -9.23 2.48 60.29
CA MET A 725 -8.41 1.26 60.28
C MET A 725 -9.28 -0.01 60.26
N ARG A 726 -10.32 -0.09 61.09
CA ARG A 726 -11.22 -1.25 61.11
C ARG A 726 -12.00 -1.41 59.82
N ASP A 727 -12.42 -0.31 59.20
CA ASP A 727 -13.04 -0.34 57.87
C ASP A 727 -12.03 -0.82 56.81
N PHE A 728 -10.75 -0.40 56.85
CA PHE A 728 -9.71 -0.89 55.93
C PHE A 728 -9.32 -2.35 56.17
N GLU A 729 -9.36 -2.84 57.41
CA GLU A 729 -9.08 -4.23 57.77
C GLU A 729 -10.11 -5.22 57.18
N GLU A 730 -11.37 -4.80 57.06
CA GLU A 730 -12.45 -5.59 56.44
C GLU A 730 -12.53 -5.39 54.92
N LEU A 731 -12.25 -4.18 54.41
CA LEU A 731 -12.59 -3.79 53.04
C LEU A 731 -11.41 -3.72 52.05
N LEU A 732 -10.15 -3.79 52.48
CA LEU A 732 -9.00 -3.49 51.61
C LEU A 732 -7.93 -4.59 51.57
N GLU A 733 -7.51 -4.95 50.35
CA GLU A 733 -6.43 -5.93 50.11
C GLU A 733 -5.10 -5.51 50.77
N ILE A 734 -4.39 -6.49 51.34
CA ILE A 734 -3.16 -6.33 52.15
C ILE A 734 -2.13 -5.41 51.47
N ASP A 735 -1.80 -5.69 50.20
CA ASP A 735 -0.86 -4.92 49.37
C ASP A 735 -1.11 -3.40 49.33
N PHE A 736 -2.37 -2.96 49.50
CA PHE A 736 -2.74 -1.54 49.51
C PHE A 736 -3.02 -1.01 50.90
N ARG A 737 -3.51 -1.87 51.81
CA ARG A 737 -3.71 -1.58 53.24
C ARG A 737 -2.39 -1.18 53.90
N ASP A 738 -1.34 -1.98 53.73
CA ASP A 738 -0.08 -1.77 54.44
C ASP A 738 0.64 -0.50 53.96
N VAL A 739 0.55 -0.22 52.65
CA VAL A 739 1.02 1.02 52.04
C VAL A 739 0.21 2.23 52.52
N LEU A 740 -1.12 2.11 52.67
CA LEU A 740 -1.96 3.17 53.24
C LEU A 740 -1.55 3.46 54.70
N ILE A 741 -1.24 2.43 55.48
CA ILE A 741 -0.83 2.53 56.88
C ILE A 741 0.57 3.17 57.03
N GLU A 742 1.58 2.72 56.27
CA GLU A 742 2.92 3.36 56.24
C GLU A 742 2.78 4.85 55.87
N LYS A 743 2.01 5.14 54.81
CA LYS A 743 1.77 6.51 54.36
C LYS A 743 1.06 7.35 55.42
N LEU A 744 0.08 6.81 56.14
CA LEU A 744 -0.61 7.53 57.21
C LEU A 744 0.32 7.79 58.40
N ALA A 745 1.21 6.85 58.74
CA ALA A 745 2.25 7.05 59.75
C ALA A 745 3.19 8.20 59.35
N GLU A 746 3.66 8.22 58.09
CA GLU A 746 4.46 9.33 57.54
C GLU A 746 3.73 10.67 57.64
N LEU A 747 2.48 10.74 57.19
CA LEU A 747 1.71 11.99 57.17
C LEU A 747 1.38 12.51 58.57
N PHE A 748 1.01 11.63 59.50
CA PHE A 748 0.62 12.01 60.86
C PHE A 748 1.83 12.37 61.71
N ILE A 749 2.84 11.50 61.77
CA ILE A 749 4.04 11.70 62.58
C ILE A 749 4.93 12.78 61.97
N GLY A 750 5.01 12.82 60.64
CA GLY A 750 5.65 13.91 59.89
C GLY A 750 4.95 15.24 60.14
N GLY A 751 3.61 15.29 60.07
CA GLY A 751 2.83 16.49 60.39
C GLY A 751 2.98 16.95 61.84
N TYR A 752 3.05 16.03 62.80
CA TYR A 752 3.29 16.31 64.22
C TYR A 752 4.69 16.94 64.43
N LEU A 753 5.75 16.29 63.93
CA LEU A 753 7.14 16.75 64.08
C LEU A 753 7.41 18.03 63.28
N GLU A 754 6.88 18.15 62.06
CA GLU A 754 6.97 19.36 61.24
C GLU A 754 6.34 20.54 61.98
N LYS A 755 5.12 20.38 62.49
CA LYS A 755 4.43 21.45 63.20
C LYS A 755 5.20 21.85 64.45
N LEU A 756 5.67 20.89 65.24
CA LEU A 756 6.46 21.13 66.45
C LEU A 756 7.72 21.97 66.16
N LEU A 757 8.51 21.55 65.18
CA LEU A 757 9.81 22.16 64.89
C LEU A 757 9.70 23.45 64.06
N ASN A 758 8.81 23.51 63.05
CA ASN A 758 8.76 24.66 62.14
C ASN A 758 7.86 25.82 62.60
N SER A 759 6.93 25.59 63.55
CA SER A 759 5.98 26.64 64.00
C SER A 759 6.56 27.63 65.04
N LYS A 760 7.84 27.51 65.42
CA LYS A 760 8.52 28.34 66.44
C LYS A 760 7.85 28.27 67.82
N ILE A 761 7.35 27.09 68.16
CA ILE A 761 6.76 26.77 69.47
C ILE A 761 7.81 26.93 70.58
N LYS A 762 7.35 27.27 71.79
CA LYS A 762 8.20 27.50 72.96
C LYS A 762 7.50 27.05 74.24
N PHE A 763 8.12 26.12 74.96
CA PHE A 763 7.65 25.65 76.25
C PHE A 763 8.42 26.35 77.38
N LYS A 764 7.66 26.96 78.30
CA LYS A 764 8.19 27.48 79.58
C LYS A 764 8.41 26.34 80.58
N GLU A 765 7.53 25.34 80.52
CA GLU A 765 7.51 24.16 81.39
C GLU A 765 7.68 22.90 80.51
N PRO A 766 8.91 22.68 79.98
CA PRO A 766 9.17 21.62 79.00
C PRO A 766 8.93 20.20 79.53
N LYS A 767 8.90 20.00 80.84
CA LYS A 767 8.50 18.74 81.47
C LYS A 767 7.06 18.35 81.15
N LEU A 768 6.10 19.28 81.23
CA LEU A 768 4.69 19.00 80.93
C LEU A 768 4.51 18.65 79.45
N ALA A 769 5.22 19.35 78.57
CA ALA A 769 5.28 19.01 77.14
C ALA A 769 5.93 17.63 76.90
N ALA A 770 6.96 17.25 77.67
CA ALA A 770 7.56 15.92 77.61
C ALA A 770 6.59 14.83 78.10
N ASN A 771 5.86 15.05 79.20
CA ASN A 771 4.86 14.12 79.72
C ASN A 771 3.72 13.92 78.70
N GLN A 772 3.13 15.01 78.19
CA GLN A 772 2.09 14.92 77.14
C GLN A 772 2.62 14.15 75.92
N MET A 773 3.83 14.46 75.44
CA MET A 773 4.44 13.78 74.31
C MET A 773 4.75 12.29 74.58
N LYS A 774 5.01 11.89 75.83
CA LYS A 774 5.18 10.46 76.21
C LYS A 774 3.89 9.68 75.97
N GLU A 775 2.75 10.25 76.35
CA GLU A 775 1.44 9.62 76.16
C GLU A 775 0.97 9.69 74.70
N ASP A 776 1.22 10.80 74.00
CA ASP A 776 0.96 10.93 72.57
C ASP A 776 1.74 9.86 71.76
N ILE A 777 3.02 9.62 72.08
CA ILE A 777 3.85 8.55 71.48
C ILE A 777 3.26 7.17 71.77
N ARG A 778 2.73 6.92 72.97
CA ARG A 778 2.10 5.64 73.33
C ARG A 778 0.82 5.39 72.52
N LEU A 779 -0.05 6.39 72.40
CA LEU A 779 -1.28 6.31 71.59
C LEU A 779 -0.97 6.06 70.11
N ILE A 780 0.03 6.77 69.56
CA ILE A 780 0.48 6.62 68.18
C ILE A 780 1.09 5.24 67.95
N LYS A 781 2.00 4.77 68.81
CA LYS A 781 2.58 3.41 68.69
C LYS A 781 1.49 2.34 68.75
N ARG A 782 0.57 2.42 69.72
CA ARG A 782 -0.55 1.48 69.86
C ARG A 782 -1.42 1.43 68.61
N LEU A 783 -1.70 2.56 67.97
CA LEU A 783 -2.50 2.60 66.73
C LEU A 783 -1.83 1.81 65.59
N PHE A 784 -0.53 2.04 65.36
CA PHE A 784 0.21 1.48 64.22
C PHE A 784 0.80 0.09 64.47
N THR A 785 1.01 -0.32 65.72
CA THR A 785 1.48 -1.67 66.09
C THR A 785 0.42 -2.51 66.79
N ALA A 786 -0.87 -2.26 66.53
CA ALA A 786 -1.96 -3.13 66.98
C ALA A 786 -1.95 -4.45 66.20
N GLU A 787 -2.16 -5.59 66.88
CA GLU A 787 -2.37 -6.88 66.21
C GLU A 787 -3.72 -6.90 65.48
N VAL A 788 -3.70 -7.34 64.22
CA VAL A 788 -4.88 -7.57 63.36
C VAL A 788 -4.88 -9.03 62.94
N THR A 789 -6.06 -9.66 62.97
CA THR A 789 -6.23 -11.04 62.51
C THR A 789 -6.42 -11.07 60.99
N ILE A 790 -5.36 -11.37 60.26
CA ILE A 790 -5.34 -11.52 58.80
C ILE A 790 -5.78 -12.94 58.41
N LYS A 791 -6.58 -13.05 57.34
CA LYS A 791 -7.05 -14.33 56.78
C LYS A 791 -6.31 -14.65 55.48
N VAL A 792 -5.53 -15.72 55.50
CA VAL A 792 -4.76 -16.21 54.34
C VAL A 792 -5.01 -17.71 54.17
N GLU A 793 -5.56 -18.13 53.03
CA GLU A 793 -5.86 -19.54 52.71
C GLU A 793 -6.61 -20.28 53.84
N GLU A 794 -7.75 -19.75 54.28
CA GLU A 794 -8.59 -20.26 55.39
C GLU A 794 -7.89 -20.33 56.76
N LYS A 795 -6.69 -19.75 56.92
CA LYS A 795 -5.96 -19.66 58.20
C LYS A 795 -5.97 -18.23 58.71
N GLU A 796 -6.17 -18.09 60.01
CA GLU A 796 -6.10 -16.82 60.74
C GLU A 796 -4.72 -16.66 61.38
N PHE A 797 -4.06 -15.54 61.11
CA PHE A 797 -2.77 -15.13 61.68
C PHE A 797 -2.92 -13.75 62.33
N ASN A 798 -2.31 -13.54 63.50
CA ASN A 798 -2.19 -12.20 64.06
C ASN A 798 -0.86 -11.58 63.60
N GLU A 799 -0.94 -10.46 62.91
CA GLU A 799 0.22 -9.65 62.50
C GLU A 799 -0.05 -8.18 62.85
N PRO A 800 0.97 -7.37 63.15
CA PRO A 800 0.77 -5.96 63.47
C PRO A 800 0.35 -5.17 62.21
N ARG A 801 -0.47 -4.12 62.39
CA ARG A 801 -0.89 -3.18 61.31
C ARG A 801 0.26 -2.62 60.47
N MET A 802 1.44 -2.51 61.05
CA MET A 802 2.69 -2.09 60.43
C MET A 802 3.82 -2.91 61.04
N ASP A 803 4.83 -3.29 60.26
CA ASP A 803 5.99 -3.99 60.80
C ASP A 803 6.67 -3.16 61.91
N THR A 804 7.15 -3.84 62.95
CA THR A 804 7.72 -3.17 64.12
C THR A 804 9.07 -2.52 63.82
N ASP A 805 9.86 -3.08 62.90
CA ASP A 805 11.13 -2.50 62.47
C ASP A 805 10.89 -1.28 61.54
N ASP A 806 9.90 -1.34 60.65
CA ASP A 806 9.51 -0.18 59.81
C ASP A 806 8.90 0.96 60.64
N PHE A 807 8.05 0.66 61.62
CA PHE A 807 7.53 1.67 62.56
C PHE A 807 8.65 2.27 63.43
N ASN A 808 9.77 1.57 63.63
CA ASN A 808 10.85 2.03 64.50
C ASN A 808 11.55 3.31 63.99
N GLU A 809 11.61 3.56 62.66
CA GLU A 809 12.13 4.83 62.10
C GLU A 809 11.33 6.02 62.67
N TYR A 810 10.00 5.89 62.69
CA TYR A 810 9.08 6.91 63.17
C TYR A 810 9.11 7.04 64.71
N TYR A 811 9.17 5.92 65.42
CA TYR A 811 9.25 5.89 66.88
C TYR A 811 10.53 6.56 67.41
N GLU A 812 11.70 6.21 66.88
CA GLU A 812 12.97 6.79 67.32
C GLU A 812 13.07 8.29 66.99
N ALA A 813 12.41 8.76 65.93
CA ALA A 813 12.36 10.17 65.60
C ALA A 813 11.55 10.97 66.63
N MET A 814 10.38 10.46 67.04
CA MET A 814 9.60 11.07 68.13
C MET A 814 10.35 10.98 69.47
N LYS A 815 10.91 9.81 69.80
CA LYS A 815 11.69 9.57 71.03
C LYS A 815 12.89 10.51 71.15
N SER A 816 13.58 10.80 70.05
CA SER A 816 14.70 11.77 70.01
C SER A 816 14.26 13.18 70.46
N VAL A 817 13.10 13.65 70.00
CA VAL A 817 12.55 14.97 70.39
C VAL A 817 12.01 14.94 71.82
N PHE A 818 11.36 13.86 72.25
CA PHE A 818 10.94 13.65 73.63
C PHE A 818 12.13 13.71 74.61
N LEU A 819 13.25 13.05 74.30
CA LEU A 819 14.47 13.08 75.12
C LEU A 819 15.06 14.50 75.23
N HIS A 820 14.98 15.31 74.16
CA HIS A 820 15.36 16.72 74.22
C HIS A 820 14.46 17.54 75.15
N LEU A 821 13.16 17.22 75.23
CA LEU A 821 12.23 17.85 76.19
C LEU A 821 12.44 17.33 77.64
N LYS A 822 12.75 16.04 77.85
CA LYS A 822 13.06 15.43 79.19
C LYS A 822 14.38 15.96 79.80
N ALA A 823 15.31 16.46 78.98
CA ALA A 823 16.66 16.88 79.41
C ALA A 823 16.68 17.88 80.60
N LYS A 824 17.55 17.62 81.59
CA LYS A 824 17.65 18.46 82.81
C LYS A 824 18.66 19.61 82.63
N THR A 825 19.76 19.40 81.91
CA THR A 825 20.86 20.36 81.76
C THR A 825 21.13 20.73 80.29
N PRO A 826 21.86 21.84 80.03
CA PRO A 826 22.37 22.17 78.69
C PRO A 826 23.34 21.14 78.11
N GLU A 827 23.91 20.24 78.92
CA GLU A 827 24.87 19.23 78.45
C GLU A 827 24.14 17.95 78.00
N ASP A 828 23.07 17.56 78.69
CA ASP A 828 22.13 16.51 78.25
C ASP A 828 21.54 16.85 76.87
N VAL A 829 21.17 18.13 76.66
CA VAL A 829 20.67 18.63 75.36
C VAL A 829 21.70 18.37 74.24
N MET A 830 22.98 18.65 74.48
CA MET A 830 24.01 18.42 73.45
C MET A 830 24.35 16.92 73.30
N LYS A 831 24.25 16.11 74.37
CA LYS A 831 24.36 14.64 74.31
C LYS A 831 23.27 14.04 73.41
N ASN A 832 22.03 14.49 73.58
CA ASN A 832 20.89 14.02 72.78
C ASN A 832 21.00 14.47 71.32
N ILE A 833 21.41 15.72 71.05
CA ILE A 833 21.70 16.19 69.68
C ILE A 833 22.83 15.36 69.04
N LYS A 834 23.86 14.97 69.79
CA LYS A 834 24.90 14.08 69.26
C LYS A 834 24.34 12.70 68.90
N ALA A 835 23.51 12.10 69.76
CA ALA A 835 22.86 10.82 69.45
C ALA A 835 22.01 10.90 68.16
N MET A 836 21.35 12.04 67.89
CA MET A 836 20.66 12.25 66.61
C MET A 836 21.62 12.26 65.40
N PHE A 837 22.80 12.86 65.51
CA PHE A 837 23.84 12.80 64.46
C PHE A 837 24.44 11.40 64.25
N ASP A 838 24.35 10.51 65.25
CA ASP A 838 24.84 9.13 65.16
C ASP A 838 23.76 8.17 64.59
N VAL A 839 22.52 8.64 64.36
CA VAL A 839 21.36 7.86 63.85
C VAL A 839 20.81 8.36 62.50
N TYR A 840 20.78 9.68 62.27
CA TYR A 840 20.18 10.27 61.06
C TYR A 840 21.23 11.06 60.26
N ASP A 841 21.39 10.75 58.97
CA ASP A 841 22.35 11.39 58.07
C ASP A 841 21.84 12.73 57.46
N ASP A 842 20.55 13.05 57.56
CA ASP A 842 19.92 14.12 56.75
C ASP A 842 19.33 15.30 57.55
N ILE A 843 19.45 15.30 58.88
CA ILE A 843 18.94 16.38 59.75
C ILE A 843 19.56 17.74 59.37
N SER A 844 18.71 18.75 59.15
CA SER A 844 19.14 20.12 58.88
C SER A 844 19.54 20.87 60.17
N ILE A 845 20.58 21.70 60.09
CA ILE A 845 20.99 22.56 61.21
C ILE A 845 19.87 23.50 61.67
N ASP A 846 18.98 23.92 60.77
CA ASP A 846 17.86 24.81 61.09
C ASP A 846 16.78 24.09 61.92
N LEU A 847 16.51 22.81 61.67
CA LEU A 847 15.67 21.99 62.54
C LEU A 847 16.30 21.83 63.94
N LEU A 848 17.62 21.66 64.04
CA LEU A 848 18.32 21.57 65.33
C LEU A 848 18.34 22.90 66.11
N TYR A 849 18.44 24.04 65.43
CA TYR A 849 18.23 25.35 66.06
C TYR A 849 16.78 25.52 66.56
N ASN A 850 15.79 25.02 65.81
CA ASN A 850 14.39 25.06 66.23
C ASN A 850 14.12 24.14 67.42
N LEU A 851 14.75 22.96 67.45
CA LEU A 851 14.70 22.00 68.57
C LEU A 851 15.20 22.66 69.86
N ILE A 852 16.40 23.27 69.85
CA ILE A 852 16.93 24.06 70.97
C ILE A 852 15.99 25.23 71.33
N ALA A 853 15.32 25.83 70.36
CA ALA A 853 14.41 26.95 70.58
C ALA A 853 13.10 26.56 71.30
N LEU A 854 12.69 25.28 71.28
CA LEU A 854 11.53 24.77 72.04
C LEU A 854 11.69 25.00 73.55
N ARG A 855 12.93 24.97 74.06
CA ARG A 855 13.29 25.19 75.46
C ARG A 855 13.39 26.69 75.74
N ASP A 856 12.38 27.27 76.40
CA ASP A 856 12.40 28.69 76.82
C ASP A 856 12.86 28.92 78.26
N ASP A 857 13.04 27.84 79.03
CA ASP A 857 13.55 27.79 80.39
C ASP A 857 15.04 28.18 80.51
N PHE A 858 15.89 27.72 79.58
CA PHE A 858 17.31 28.04 79.58
C PHE A 858 17.57 29.54 79.35
N SER A 859 18.58 30.10 80.02
CA SER A 859 18.93 31.52 79.84
C SER A 859 19.45 31.80 78.44
N LYS A 860 19.45 33.09 78.07
CA LYS A 860 20.02 33.55 76.80
C LYS A 860 21.52 33.22 76.65
N LYS A 861 22.27 33.11 77.76
CA LYS A 861 23.69 32.77 77.74
C LYS A 861 23.88 31.28 77.43
N GLU A 862 23.18 30.41 78.15
CA GLU A 862 23.25 28.96 77.95
C GLU A 862 22.80 28.57 76.54
N ARG A 863 21.73 29.20 76.02
CA ARG A 863 21.32 29.00 74.62
C ARG A 863 22.40 29.45 73.64
N GLN A 864 23.05 30.59 73.83
CA GLN A 864 24.18 31.00 72.97
C GLN A 864 25.40 30.07 73.08
N GLU A 865 25.60 29.39 74.20
CA GLU A 865 26.68 28.41 74.38
C GLU A 865 26.33 27.06 73.72
N MET A 866 25.07 26.61 73.81
CA MET A 866 24.56 25.46 73.05
C MET A 866 24.58 25.70 71.54
N GLU A 867 24.15 26.87 71.07
CA GLU A 867 24.21 27.26 69.65
C GLU A 867 25.66 27.24 69.09
N GLN A 868 26.66 27.59 69.92
CA GLN A 868 28.07 27.51 69.55
C GLN A 868 28.61 26.07 69.55
N LYS A 869 28.23 25.24 70.54
CA LYS A 869 28.54 23.80 70.53
C LYS A 869 27.92 23.11 69.31
N LEU A 870 26.69 23.47 68.93
CA LEU A 870 25.98 22.98 67.74
C LEU A 870 26.72 23.33 66.44
N GLU A 871 27.13 24.58 66.23
CA GLU A 871 27.88 24.97 65.02
C GLU A 871 29.16 24.15 64.83
N VAL A 872 29.84 23.75 65.91
CA VAL A 872 31.05 22.92 65.85
C VAL A 872 30.71 21.48 65.49
N MET A 873 29.83 20.81 66.23
CA MET A 873 29.49 19.41 65.97
C MET A 873 28.85 19.22 64.58
N TYR A 874 27.97 20.14 64.17
CA TYR A 874 27.40 20.11 62.81
C TYR A 874 28.48 20.26 61.73
N SER A 875 29.55 21.04 61.99
CA SER A 875 30.68 21.18 61.05
C SER A 875 31.58 19.94 60.94
N GLU A 876 31.41 18.94 61.81
CA GLU A 876 32.08 17.63 61.77
C GLU A 876 31.15 16.52 61.23
N TYR A 877 29.84 16.73 61.33
CA TYR A 877 28.78 15.90 60.74
C TYR A 877 28.59 16.22 59.24
N GLU A 878 28.60 17.50 58.85
CA GLU A 878 28.49 18.00 57.46
C GLU A 878 29.57 17.40 56.52
N ASP A 879 30.70 16.93 57.06
CA ASP A 879 31.77 16.25 56.31
C ASP A 879 31.52 14.73 56.08
N LYS A 880 30.55 14.14 56.78
CA LYS A 880 30.28 12.68 56.80
C LYS A 880 29.00 12.27 56.06
N VAL A 881 28.03 13.18 55.95
CA VAL A 881 26.70 12.93 55.37
C VAL A 881 26.79 12.26 53.99
N ASN A 882 26.09 11.15 53.82
CA ASN A 882 25.92 10.49 52.52
C ASN A 882 24.83 11.20 51.69
N PRO A 883 25.15 11.88 50.57
CA PRO A 883 24.17 12.59 49.77
C PRO A 883 23.20 11.68 48.98
N ASN A 884 23.38 10.35 49.05
CA ASN A 884 22.57 9.35 48.36
C ASN A 884 21.69 8.50 49.31
N ALA A 885 21.56 8.87 50.58
CA ALA A 885 20.69 8.17 51.54
C ALA A 885 19.18 8.37 51.24
N LYS A 886 18.33 7.42 51.67
CA LYS A 886 16.88 7.64 51.79
C LYS A 886 16.66 8.80 52.77
N LEU A 887 15.81 9.77 52.44
CA LEU A 887 15.46 10.82 53.40
C LEU A 887 14.67 10.20 54.54
N SER A 888 15.13 10.44 55.76
CA SER A 888 14.37 10.17 56.97
C SER A 888 13.21 11.15 57.10
N ILE A 889 12.33 10.89 58.06
CA ILE A 889 11.30 11.85 58.47
C ILE A 889 11.86 13.26 58.76
N PHE A 890 13.09 13.41 59.25
CA PHE A 890 13.68 14.73 59.50
C PHE A 890 14.10 15.46 58.21
N GLY A 891 14.62 14.77 57.20
CA GLY A 891 14.86 15.36 55.89
C GLY A 891 13.58 15.75 55.17
N LYS A 892 12.53 14.90 55.28
CA LYS A 892 11.20 15.14 54.70
C LYS A 892 10.53 16.41 55.24
N ILE A 893 10.71 16.75 56.52
CA ILE A 893 10.09 17.93 57.16
C ILE A 893 10.92 19.23 57.12
N ASP A 894 12.15 19.23 56.57
CA ASP A 894 12.95 20.47 56.49
C ASP A 894 12.48 21.40 55.35
N LYS A 895 11.53 22.28 55.68
CA LYS A 895 11.02 23.30 54.76
C LYS A 895 12.00 24.47 54.52
N THR A 896 13.26 24.37 54.95
CA THR A 896 14.28 25.41 54.77
C THR A 896 14.95 25.32 53.39
N PRO A 897 14.73 26.28 52.46
CA PRO A 897 15.30 26.19 51.11
C PRO A 897 16.83 26.14 51.15
N PRO A 898 17.53 25.36 50.30
CA PRO A 898 19.00 25.23 50.33
C PRO A 898 19.76 26.56 50.29
N ASN A 899 19.22 27.55 49.56
CA ASN A 899 19.79 28.90 49.45
C ASN A 899 19.57 29.79 50.68
N LYS A 900 18.77 29.34 51.66
CA LYS A 900 18.43 30.04 52.91
C LYS A 900 18.88 29.30 54.18
N ARG A 901 19.20 28.00 54.11
CA ARG A 901 19.76 27.21 55.23
C ARG A 901 20.95 27.93 55.88
N ARG A 902 21.04 27.90 57.21
CA ARG A 902 22.13 28.53 57.97
C ARG A 902 23.46 27.86 57.64
N LYS A 903 24.40 28.65 57.14
CA LYS A 903 25.75 28.18 56.82
C LYS A 903 26.64 28.15 58.07
N THR A 904 27.31 27.03 58.32
CA THR A 904 28.38 26.87 59.32
C THR A 904 29.48 27.92 59.15
N LYS A 905 30.26 28.22 60.20
CA LYS A 905 31.42 29.15 60.11
C LYS A 905 32.45 28.66 59.07
N LYS A 906 32.56 27.33 58.92
CA LYS A 906 33.39 26.63 57.93
C LYS A 906 32.94 26.93 56.49
N SER A 907 31.67 26.69 56.17
CA SER A 907 31.11 26.96 54.83
C SER A 907 31.01 28.45 54.48
N LYS A 908 30.87 29.35 55.47
CA LYS A 908 30.99 30.81 55.28
C LYS A 908 32.38 31.22 54.77
N ASN A 909 33.47 30.61 55.27
CA ASN A 909 34.83 30.96 54.85
C ASN A 909 35.16 30.52 53.42
N ILE A 910 34.62 29.39 52.95
CA ILE A 910 34.82 28.89 51.57
C ILE A 910 34.28 29.89 50.53
N MET A 911 33.18 30.59 50.84
CA MET A 911 32.57 31.54 49.91
C MET A 911 33.40 32.82 49.71
N TYR A 912 34.36 33.11 50.61
CA TYR A 912 35.30 34.24 50.48
C TYR A 912 36.56 33.90 49.65
N SER A 913 36.79 32.64 49.27
CA SER A 913 37.90 32.27 48.37
C SER A 913 37.48 32.10 46.91
N THR A 914 36.17 32.06 46.60
CA THR A 914 35.63 31.80 45.25
C THR A 914 35.12 33.03 44.51
N SER A 915 35.21 34.24 45.08
CA SER A 915 34.92 35.49 44.37
C SER A 915 36.09 35.91 43.45
N GLY A 916 36.39 35.09 42.42
CA GLY A 916 37.68 35.12 41.70
C GLY A 916 37.64 34.93 40.18
N SER A 917 36.49 34.74 39.55
CA SER A 917 36.33 34.72 38.09
C SER A 917 34.90 35.07 37.70
N GLY A 918 34.71 35.72 36.54
CA GLY A 918 33.39 36.20 36.11
C GLY A 918 33.09 35.86 34.65
N MET A 919 31.80 35.74 34.32
CA MET A 919 31.25 35.80 32.98
C MET A 919 29.88 36.52 33.01
N GLN A 920 29.32 36.79 31.84
CA GLN A 920 28.35 37.87 31.62
C GLN A 920 26.88 37.43 31.77
N ASN A 921 26.00 38.40 32.10
CA ASN A 921 24.56 38.30 31.81
C ASN A 921 24.37 38.10 30.28
N SER A 922 23.40 37.34 29.79
CA SER A 922 21.98 37.74 29.66
C SER A 922 21.28 36.74 28.70
N SER A 923 19.95 36.60 28.61
CA SER A 923 18.83 36.96 29.48
C SER A 923 17.60 36.14 29.05
N GLY A 924 16.65 35.88 29.96
CA GLY A 924 15.39 35.19 29.65
C GLY A 924 14.23 35.76 30.46
N ASN A 925 13.22 36.31 29.79
CA ASN A 925 12.02 36.87 30.42
C ASN A 925 10.94 35.79 30.60
N SER A 926 10.37 35.70 31.79
CA SER A 926 8.91 35.51 31.95
C SER A 926 8.47 36.05 33.30
N SER A 927 7.61 37.06 33.29
CA SER A 927 7.02 37.64 34.50
C SER A 927 5.52 37.42 34.47
N GLN A 928 4.95 36.89 35.54
CA GLN A 928 3.53 37.06 35.85
C GLN A 928 3.37 37.61 37.27
N ASN A 929 2.58 38.67 37.38
CA ASN A 929 2.22 39.26 38.65
C ASN A 929 0.90 38.64 39.15
N ALA A 930 0.86 38.26 40.42
CA ALA A 930 -0.37 38.25 41.19
C ALA A 930 -0.19 39.24 42.34
N LEU A 931 -0.95 40.34 42.32
CA LEU A 931 -0.88 41.37 43.34
C LEU A 931 -1.63 40.93 44.59
N SER A 932 -1.00 41.07 45.75
CA SER A 932 -1.70 41.10 47.03
C SER A 932 -2.60 42.34 47.08
N ASP A 933 -3.84 42.18 47.50
CA ASP A 933 -4.61 43.27 48.09
C ASP A 933 -5.09 42.83 49.49
N SER A 934 -5.03 43.74 50.45
CA SER A 934 -5.30 43.42 51.86
C SER A 934 -6.16 44.48 52.50
N ARG A 935 -7.26 44.05 53.14
CA ARG A 935 -8.10 44.93 53.96
C ARG A 935 -8.74 44.19 55.12
N SER A 936 -8.89 44.93 56.21
CA SER A 936 -9.29 44.47 57.52
C SER A 936 -10.81 44.51 57.74
N GLY A 937 -11.31 43.67 58.65
CA GLY A 937 -12.65 43.86 59.20
C GLY A 937 -13.16 42.70 60.08
N GLY A 938 -13.61 43.05 61.30
CA GLY A 938 -14.62 42.28 62.03
C GLY A 938 -14.14 41.05 62.83
N ALA A 939 -14.04 41.19 64.14
CA ALA A 939 -14.07 40.05 65.05
C ALA A 939 -15.52 39.71 65.43
N THR A 940 -15.92 38.44 65.29
CA THR A 940 -17.09 37.86 65.96
C THR A 940 -16.79 36.43 66.38
N SER A 941 -16.95 36.13 67.67
CA SER A 941 -16.90 34.77 68.20
C SER A 941 -18.15 33.98 67.81
N LYS A 942 -17.98 32.69 67.47
CA LYS A 942 -18.97 31.62 67.69
C LYS A 942 -18.39 30.21 67.47
N ASN A 943 -18.53 29.40 68.53
CA ASN A 943 -18.77 27.96 68.54
C ASN A 943 -17.85 27.05 67.67
N ASN A 944 -16.90 26.37 68.32
CA ASN A 944 -16.51 25.02 67.88
C ASN A 944 -17.74 24.08 67.99
N PRO A 945 -17.91 23.11 67.08
CA PRO A 945 -18.72 21.93 67.35
C PRO A 945 -18.06 21.12 68.47
N LYS A 946 -18.85 20.59 69.41
CA LYS A 946 -18.34 19.65 70.42
C LYS A 946 -18.24 18.26 69.77
N TYR A 947 -17.03 17.71 69.73
CA TYR A 947 -16.84 16.28 69.56
C TYR A 947 -16.94 15.66 70.96
N GLU A 948 -18.05 14.99 71.27
CA GLU A 948 -18.26 14.28 72.53
C GLU A 948 -17.97 12.78 72.32
N VAL A 949 -17.18 12.18 73.21
CA VAL A 949 -16.73 10.79 73.09
C VAL A 949 -17.90 9.83 73.37
N PRO A 950 -18.25 8.88 72.48
CA PRO A 950 -19.32 7.92 72.74
C PRO A 950 -19.00 6.96 73.90
N GLU A 951 -20.02 6.58 74.68
CA GLU A 951 -19.93 5.63 75.81
C GLU A 951 -19.62 4.16 75.40
N GLY A 952 -19.22 3.93 74.14
CA GLY A 952 -19.02 2.61 73.53
C GLY A 952 -17.63 2.39 72.89
N ALA A 953 -16.64 3.23 73.23
CA ALA A 953 -15.24 2.92 72.91
C ALA A 953 -14.79 1.61 73.60
N VAL A 954 -13.73 0.97 73.09
CA VAL A 954 -13.26 -0.34 73.56
C VAL A 954 -12.97 -0.31 75.07
N ASN A 955 -13.26 -1.42 75.74
CA ASN A 955 -13.34 -1.52 77.19
C ASN A 955 -12.05 -1.01 77.88
N LEU A 956 -12.16 0.09 78.63
CA LEU A 956 -11.02 0.86 79.15
C LEU A 956 -10.01 0.03 79.98
N SER A 957 -10.41 -1.14 80.48
CA SER A 957 -9.51 -2.07 81.17
C SER A 957 -8.41 -2.68 80.28
N GLU A 958 -8.64 -2.84 78.98
CA GLU A 958 -7.62 -3.34 78.03
C GLU A 958 -6.62 -2.24 77.63
N LEU A 959 -7.05 -0.97 77.65
CA LEU A 959 -6.27 0.20 77.20
C LEU A 959 -4.89 0.33 77.87
N LEU A 960 -4.76 -0.23 79.08
CA LEU A 960 -3.57 -0.18 79.93
C LEU A 960 -3.25 -1.57 80.52
N GLY A 961 -3.67 -2.66 79.85
CA GLY A 961 -3.85 -3.98 80.47
C GLY A 961 -3.28 -5.19 79.72
N ASP A 962 -1.96 -5.23 79.47
CA ASP A 962 -1.26 -6.53 79.37
C ASP A 962 0.21 -6.40 79.83
N ASP A 963 0.64 -7.30 80.71
CA ASP A 963 2.01 -7.35 81.27
C ASP A 963 3.02 -7.97 80.27
N LYS A 964 2.80 -7.76 78.97
CA LYS A 964 3.64 -8.23 77.85
C LYS A 964 4.27 -7.12 77.03
N LEU A 965 3.73 -5.90 77.08
CA LEU A 965 4.42 -4.72 76.56
C LEU A 965 5.48 -4.32 77.59
N ASP A 966 6.65 -4.95 77.49
CA ASP A 966 7.83 -4.64 78.30
C ASP A 966 8.35 -3.24 77.94
N PHE A 967 7.68 -2.23 78.49
CA PHE A 967 7.97 -0.81 78.29
C PHE A 967 9.15 -0.38 79.16
N SER A 968 10.29 -1.05 79.02
CA SER A 968 11.59 -0.52 79.43
C SER A 968 12.00 0.65 78.51
N PHE A 969 11.26 1.76 78.61
CA PHE A 969 11.98 3.02 78.77
C PHE A 969 12.88 2.79 79.99
N GLU A 970 14.19 2.84 79.80
CA GLU A 970 15.13 2.86 80.91
C GLU A 970 14.88 4.16 81.69
N ASP A 971 14.00 4.07 82.67
CA ASP A 971 13.86 5.06 83.72
C ASP A 971 15.07 4.86 84.64
N ASP A 972 16.18 5.48 84.23
CA ASP A 972 17.28 5.96 85.07
C ASP A 972 16.71 6.95 86.13
N GLU A 973 15.79 6.48 86.98
CA GLU A 973 15.44 7.09 88.25
C GLU A 973 16.61 6.83 89.21
N ASP A 974 17.51 7.81 89.27
CA ASP A 974 18.40 8.11 90.41
C ASP A 974 19.56 7.13 90.73
N GLU A 975 20.56 7.01 89.84
CA GLU A 975 21.94 6.78 90.30
C GLU A 975 22.64 8.11 90.68
N ASP A 976 23.11 8.18 91.93
CA ASP A 976 23.84 9.32 92.50
C ASP A 976 25.20 9.52 91.80
N TYR A 977 25.33 10.59 91.00
CA TYR A 977 26.63 11.06 90.51
C TYR A 977 27.48 11.71 91.63
N GLN A 978 27.97 10.88 92.55
CA GLN A 978 29.17 11.19 93.33
C GLN A 978 30.43 10.81 92.55
N SER A 979 31.50 11.57 92.79
CA SER A 979 32.77 11.55 92.06
C SER A 979 33.51 10.20 92.06
N ASP A 980 34.11 9.85 90.92
CA ASP A 980 35.54 10.11 90.67
C ASP A 980 35.86 10.19 89.16
#